data_AF-A0A927A283-F1
#
_entry.id   AF-A0A927A283-F1
#
_cell.length_a   1.000
_cell.length_b   1.000
_cell.length_c   1.000
_cell.angle_alpha   90.00
_cell.angle_beta   90.00
_cell.angle_gamma   90.00
#
_symmetry.space_group_name_H-M   'P 1'
#
loop_
_entity.id
_entity.type
_entity.pdbx_description
1 polymer ?
#
loop_
_entity_poly.entity_id
_entity_poly.type
_entity_poly.pdbx_seq_one_letter_code
_entity_poly.pdbx_strand_id
1 'polypeptide(L)'
;MEIIQIEDTDLQAIEGKRCRTFQAKSQSLNALEIIADIHTRHRKRVIVICNTVSQAQGLYRDLQEINHDYTLNITLLHSRFLPEHRAQKEAFLKEIFAENWQDDGTCYVLISTQVIEAGINITCEVMHSQLCPMNSLLQRAGRCARFQDEQGEVFVYRTVQVNQAYANLAEADIDTETEAATDKKPSFLPYAQETCELTWQVLQAHTESNQVHENVGFRTEETWINQVHTAEDLLQQQRRQNNQMQFENNFEAAFFRGENYTATELIRYVDSRSLFVWEEGGLFIDFTQEPIDPRKLISFSVPVSTLCKVWREFKNLEFGADWIFKRIEAPKDKAETYSQPVCTEIKSRESLINSIKILVNPRYIYYDENIGLLIGVNEFGNGFISPPKSQRSIVSEYRYQMDTYVGHLGCMWTCWRKPFKTLSLKNGKVEPTIYNSVKNELLPTGTKLIKNKIFPQIQESEAAVLFELLVFFAIFTHDLGKLQIKWQEVMRKWQAIAHSSFQGQNPKQHLLAHTDYNPEDSQQKIALKDHEKKHKRPNHAVESAFLARDILTQSLVPLLRDYFEADNEQIQNIWWVVLMATGRHHSAWSNGWEQSDTVKIKNIQLHPEAQRAIAQSWQSMTRFLPPTLPLKSANLSKTMYPVKSKFDLSQLNSADTFEYFHLYLLVVRALRLCDQRSVQLNFHV
;
A
#
# COMPACT_ATOMS: atom_id res chain seq x y z
N MET A 1 12.17 -9.47 11.44
CA MET A 1 11.46 -9.40 12.73
C MET A 1 12.38 -10.05 13.75
N GLU A 2 13.03 -9.24 14.56
CA GLU A 2 13.77 -9.71 15.73
C GLU A 2 12.70 -9.97 16.79
N ILE A 3 12.57 -11.21 17.25
CA ILE A 3 11.65 -11.52 18.36
C ILE A 3 12.38 -11.06 19.61
N ILE A 4 12.04 -9.86 20.07
CA ILE A 4 12.56 -9.32 21.33
C ILE A 4 11.83 -10.08 22.44
N GLN A 5 12.56 -10.85 23.25
CA GLN A 5 12.04 -11.34 24.51
C GLN A 5 12.03 -10.17 25.50
N ILE A 6 10.85 -9.86 26.05
CA ILE A 6 10.66 -8.80 27.03
C ILE A 6 10.65 -9.46 28.42
N GLU A 7 11.57 -9.07 29.29
CA GLU A 7 11.60 -9.53 30.69
C GLU A 7 10.71 -8.65 31.58
N ASP A 8 10.34 -9.12 32.78
CA ASP A 8 9.47 -8.36 33.70
C ASP A 8 10.11 -7.02 34.14
N THR A 9 11.43 -6.94 34.15
CA THR A 9 12.22 -5.72 34.40
C THR A 9 12.04 -4.69 33.29
N ASP A 10 11.97 -5.13 32.03
CA ASP A 10 11.70 -4.26 30.88
C ASP A 10 10.28 -3.71 30.94
N LEU A 11 9.32 -4.52 31.39
CA LEU A 11 7.92 -4.09 31.56
C LEU A 11 7.80 -2.94 32.56
N GLN A 12 8.51 -3.01 33.70
CA GLN A 12 8.49 -1.92 34.69
C GLN A 12 9.05 -0.60 34.11
N ALA A 13 10.10 -0.69 33.31
CA ALA A 13 10.66 0.48 32.62
C ALA A 13 9.72 1.03 31.55
N ILE A 14 9.04 0.16 30.80
CA ILE A 14 8.07 0.53 29.75
C ILE A 14 6.79 1.13 30.34
N GLU A 15 6.34 0.66 31.51
CA GLU A 15 5.16 1.16 32.20
C GLU A 15 5.39 2.54 32.81
N GLY A 16 6.62 2.88 33.21
CA GLY A 16 6.96 4.25 33.57
C GLY A 16 6.05 4.86 34.65
N LYS A 17 5.63 4.05 35.64
CA LYS A 17 4.71 4.43 36.74
C LYS A 17 3.36 5.03 36.31
N ARG A 18 2.99 4.97 35.03
CA ARG A 18 1.68 5.45 34.59
C ARG A 18 0.57 4.57 35.18
N CYS A 19 -0.56 5.16 35.51
CA CYS A 19 -1.69 4.47 36.11
C CYS A 19 -2.95 4.63 35.25
N ARG A 20 -3.61 3.52 34.92
CA ARG A 20 -4.90 3.51 34.22
C ARG A 20 -5.88 2.60 34.93
N THR A 21 -7.05 3.14 35.27
CA THR A 21 -8.15 2.34 35.83
C THR A 21 -9.26 2.21 34.80
N PHE A 22 -9.96 1.06 34.77
CA PHE A 22 -11.03 0.79 33.82
C PHE A 22 -12.36 0.56 34.54
N GLN A 23 -13.43 1.14 34.02
CA GLN A 23 -14.78 0.89 34.54
C GLN A 23 -15.80 0.75 33.41
N ALA A 24 -16.63 -0.29 33.48
CA ALA A 24 -17.83 -0.43 32.68
C ALA A 24 -18.94 0.46 33.25
N LYS A 25 -19.59 1.25 32.39
CA LYS A 25 -20.73 2.12 32.74
C LYS A 25 -22.01 1.55 32.16
N SER A 26 -23.00 1.32 33.03
CA SER A 26 -24.30 0.76 32.64
C SER A 26 -25.17 1.75 31.85
N GLN A 27 -25.00 3.06 32.08
CA GLN A 27 -25.64 4.09 31.26
C GLN A 27 -25.07 4.16 29.84
N SER A 28 -25.83 4.77 28.92
CA SER A 28 -25.35 5.07 27.57
C SER A 28 -24.41 6.28 27.59
N LEU A 29 -23.36 6.25 26.77
CA LEU A 29 -22.52 7.42 26.52
C LEU A 29 -23.35 8.52 25.84
N ASN A 30 -23.44 9.68 26.46
CA ASN A 30 -24.15 10.85 25.93
C ASN A 30 -23.47 12.14 26.39
N ALA A 31 -23.89 13.27 25.83
CA ALA A 31 -23.27 14.57 26.10
C ALA A 31 -23.38 15.02 27.58
N LEU A 32 -24.49 14.70 28.27
CA LEU A 32 -24.68 15.06 29.68
C LEU A 32 -23.71 14.32 30.59
N GLU A 33 -23.47 13.03 30.32
CA GLU A 33 -22.51 12.22 31.09
C GLU A 33 -21.08 12.76 30.98
N ILE A 34 -20.69 13.21 29.78
CA ILE A 34 -19.36 13.77 29.52
C ILE A 34 -19.20 15.10 30.27
N ILE A 35 -20.19 15.98 30.17
CA ILE A 35 -20.18 17.29 30.84
C ILE A 35 -20.21 17.14 32.36
N ALA A 36 -21.00 16.19 32.88
CA ALA A 36 -21.05 15.90 34.31
C ALA A 36 -19.69 15.43 34.84
N ASP A 37 -18.98 14.56 34.12
CA ASP A 37 -17.61 14.15 34.47
C ASP A 37 -16.65 15.34 34.46
N ILE A 38 -16.67 16.14 33.38
CA ILE A 38 -15.80 17.31 33.21
C ILE A 38 -15.95 18.27 34.38
N HIS A 39 -17.18 18.64 34.74
CA HIS A 39 -17.41 19.62 35.81
C HIS A 39 -17.16 19.05 37.20
N THR A 40 -17.57 17.82 37.47
CA THR A 40 -17.44 17.21 38.81
C THR A 40 -15.98 16.94 39.16
N ARG A 41 -15.17 16.58 38.16
CA ARG A 41 -13.76 16.19 38.35
C ARG A 41 -12.75 17.20 37.81
N HIS A 42 -13.23 18.36 37.37
CA HIS A 42 -12.42 19.45 36.82
C HIS A 42 -11.46 19.00 35.72
N ARG A 43 -11.94 18.15 34.80
CA ARG A 43 -11.11 17.60 33.72
C ARG A 43 -10.60 18.68 32.81
N LYS A 44 -9.38 18.50 32.31
CA LYS A 44 -8.73 19.41 31.35
C LYS A 44 -8.57 18.81 29.97
N ARG A 45 -8.28 17.51 29.89
CA ARG A 45 -8.07 16.81 28.62
C ARG A 45 -8.90 15.54 28.58
N VAL A 46 -9.94 15.57 27.75
CA VAL A 46 -10.94 14.49 27.62
C VAL A 46 -10.90 13.92 26.22
N ILE A 47 -10.86 12.59 26.10
CA ILE A 47 -11.03 11.90 24.82
C ILE A 47 -12.32 11.08 24.85
N VAL A 48 -13.11 11.19 23.81
CA VAL A 48 -14.36 10.46 23.61
C VAL A 48 -14.26 9.68 22.31
N ILE A 49 -14.50 8.38 22.32
CA ILE A 49 -14.34 7.52 21.15
C ILE A 49 -15.65 6.79 20.84
N CYS A 50 -16.18 7.06 19.65
CA CYS A 50 -17.32 6.33 19.08
C CYS A 50 -16.83 5.37 17.99
N ASN A 51 -17.54 4.26 17.80
CA ASN A 51 -17.15 3.27 16.79
C ASN A 51 -17.53 3.71 15.37
N THR A 52 -18.52 4.61 15.23
CA THR A 52 -18.96 5.11 13.92
C THR A 52 -18.81 6.63 13.80
N VAL A 53 -18.53 7.09 12.58
CA VAL A 53 -18.42 8.52 12.26
C VAL A 53 -19.71 9.26 12.59
N SER A 54 -20.84 8.65 12.29
CA SER A 54 -22.17 9.19 12.54
C SER A 54 -22.42 9.47 14.03
N GLN A 55 -22.06 8.52 14.92
CA GLN A 55 -22.19 8.72 16.37
C GLN A 55 -21.25 9.83 16.87
N ALA A 56 -20.02 9.87 16.36
CA ALA A 56 -19.07 10.93 16.71
C ALA A 56 -19.58 12.32 16.27
N GLN A 57 -20.14 12.43 15.06
CA GLN A 57 -20.75 13.67 14.56
C GLN A 57 -21.97 14.08 15.38
N GLY A 58 -22.85 13.14 15.74
CA GLY A 58 -24.02 13.41 16.57
C GLY A 58 -23.64 13.89 17.97
N LEU A 59 -22.72 13.18 18.62
CA LEU A 59 -22.26 13.53 19.97
C LEU A 59 -21.51 14.88 20.01
N TYR A 60 -20.78 15.20 18.94
CA TYR A 60 -20.17 16.52 18.76
C TYR A 60 -21.21 17.64 18.73
N ARG A 61 -22.31 17.45 18.00
CA ARG A 61 -23.40 18.43 17.94
C ARG A 61 -24.11 18.56 19.28
N ASP A 62 -24.43 17.44 19.93
CA ASP A 62 -25.07 17.45 21.25
C ASP A 62 -24.21 18.20 22.29
N LEU A 63 -22.89 17.98 22.28
CA LEU A 63 -21.98 18.69 23.18
C LEU A 63 -21.85 20.17 22.83
N GLN A 64 -21.82 20.54 21.54
CA GLN A 64 -21.83 21.93 21.10
C GLN A 64 -23.10 22.67 21.52
N GLU A 65 -24.27 22.00 21.42
CA GLU A 65 -25.53 22.55 21.87
C GLU A 65 -25.52 22.85 23.37
N ILE A 66 -25.03 21.92 24.20
CA ILE A 66 -25.03 22.12 25.66
C ILE A 66 -23.94 23.10 26.12
N ASN A 67 -22.85 23.24 25.37
CA ASN A 67 -21.72 24.16 25.66
C ASN A 67 -22.04 25.63 25.35
N HIS A 68 -23.20 26.14 25.81
CA HIS A 68 -23.68 27.51 25.53
C HIS A 68 -22.75 28.62 26.04
N ASP A 69 -22.00 28.36 27.12
CA ASP A 69 -21.08 29.32 27.72
C ASP A 69 -19.67 29.30 27.08
N TYR A 70 -19.46 28.47 26.03
CA TYR A 70 -18.19 28.31 25.31
C TYR A 70 -16.98 28.00 26.22
N THR A 71 -17.21 27.27 27.31
CA THR A 71 -16.17 26.92 28.29
C THR A 71 -15.33 25.73 27.86
N LEU A 72 -15.86 24.90 26.95
CA LEU A 72 -15.18 23.73 26.39
C LEU A 72 -14.67 24.02 24.98
N ASN A 73 -13.44 23.61 24.68
CA ASN A 73 -12.91 23.55 23.33
C ASN A 73 -13.08 22.12 22.79
N ILE A 74 -14.10 21.94 21.94
CA ILE A 74 -14.48 20.61 21.43
C ILE A 74 -13.97 20.44 20.00
N THR A 75 -13.18 19.40 19.76
CA THR A 75 -12.64 19.03 18.44
C THR A 75 -13.18 17.67 18.01
N LEU A 76 -13.65 17.56 16.76
CA LEU A 76 -14.07 16.29 16.15
C LEU A 76 -13.01 15.78 15.15
N LEU A 77 -12.62 14.51 15.24
CA LEU A 77 -11.67 13.88 14.30
C LEU A 77 -12.15 12.51 13.81
N HIS A 78 -12.23 12.35 12.48
CA HIS A 78 -12.59 11.07 11.85
C HIS A 78 -12.14 11.00 10.38
N SER A 79 -12.39 9.88 9.70
CA SER A 79 -11.95 9.65 8.32
C SER A 79 -12.63 10.52 7.25
N ARG A 80 -13.80 11.10 7.53
CA ARG A 80 -14.61 11.89 6.57
C ARG A 80 -14.25 13.39 6.48
N PHE A 81 -13.02 13.77 6.80
CA PHE A 81 -12.51 15.13 6.55
C PHE A 81 -11.65 15.18 5.28
N LEU A 82 -11.62 16.34 4.61
CA LEU A 82 -10.61 16.60 3.60
C LEU A 82 -9.21 16.51 4.23
N PRO A 83 -8.18 16.08 3.47
CA PRO A 83 -6.82 15.91 4.00
C PRO A 83 -6.27 17.16 4.69
N GLU A 84 -6.56 18.35 4.17
CA GLU A 84 -6.12 19.63 4.75
C GLU A 84 -6.75 19.90 6.12
N HIS A 85 -8.09 19.86 6.21
CA HIS A 85 -8.79 20.07 7.48
C HIS A 85 -8.43 19.01 8.52
N ARG A 86 -8.23 17.76 8.08
CA ARG A 86 -7.73 16.70 8.96
C ARG A 86 -6.34 17.02 9.49
N ALA A 87 -5.41 17.45 8.63
CA ALA A 87 -4.05 17.79 9.03
C ALA A 87 -4.00 18.97 10.00
N GLN A 88 -4.86 19.98 9.81
CA GLN A 88 -5.01 21.10 10.75
C GLN A 88 -5.46 20.62 12.13
N LYS A 89 -6.50 19.78 12.19
CA LYS A 89 -6.99 19.21 13.45
C LYS A 89 -5.94 18.31 14.12
N GLU A 90 -5.24 17.47 13.36
CA GLU A 90 -4.16 16.64 13.89
C GLU A 90 -2.98 17.47 14.43
N ALA A 91 -2.65 18.60 13.79
CA ALA A 91 -1.62 19.52 14.27
C ALA A 91 -2.03 20.17 15.60
N PHE A 92 -3.26 20.68 15.68
CA PHE A 92 -3.82 21.24 16.91
C PHE A 92 -3.82 20.23 18.07
N LEU A 93 -4.27 18.99 17.84
CA LEU A 93 -4.30 17.96 18.87
C LEU A 93 -2.90 17.55 19.35
N LYS A 94 -1.89 17.56 18.47
CA LYS A 94 -0.50 17.29 18.83
C LYS A 94 0.13 18.37 19.70
N GLU A 95 -0.44 19.58 19.69
CA GLU A 95 -0.01 20.67 20.57
C GLU A 95 -0.73 20.57 21.93
N ILE A 96 -2.06 20.45 21.91
CA ILE A 96 -2.89 20.49 23.11
C ILE A 96 -2.83 19.21 23.95
N PHE A 97 -2.75 18.03 23.33
CA PHE A 97 -2.70 16.75 24.03
C PHE A 97 -1.26 16.20 24.13
N ALA A 98 -0.26 17.07 24.07
CA ALA A 98 1.17 16.72 24.20
C ALA A 98 1.57 16.38 25.65
N GLU A 99 2.73 15.76 25.81
CA GLU A 99 3.35 15.46 27.12
C GLU A 99 3.62 16.73 27.95
N ASN A 100 4.18 17.75 27.30
CA ASN A 100 4.62 18.99 27.96
C ASN A 100 3.58 20.13 27.86
N TRP A 101 2.30 19.78 27.73
CA TRP A 101 1.21 20.76 27.69
C TRP A 101 1.18 21.60 28.97
N GLN A 102 0.91 22.90 28.83
CA GLN A 102 0.75 23.84 29.92
C GLN A 102 -0.73 24.18 30.07
N ASP A 103 -1.28 24.01 31.28
CA ASP A 103 -2.69 24.33 31.55
C ASP A 103 -2.94 25.83 31.36
N ASP A 104 -3.76 26.15 30.36
CA ASP A 104 -4.18 27.51 30.03
C ASP A 104 -5.55 27.87 30.64
N GLY A 105 -6.12 26.97 31.47
CA GLY A 105 -7.43 27.11 32.08
C GLY A 105 -8.56 26.45 31.29
N THR A 106 -8.34 26.12 30.01
CA THR A 106 -9.36 25.59 29.09
C THR A 106 -9.53 24.07 29.25
N CYS A 107 -10.77 23.60 29.15
CA CYS A 107 -11.05 22.16 29.00
C CYS A 107 -11.12 21.79 27.52
N TYR A 108 -10.25 20.87 27.10
CA TYR A 108 -10.16 20.36 25.75
C TYR A 108 -10.81 18.98 25.64
N VAL A 109 -11.79 18.87 24.72
CA VAL A 109 -12.54 17.64 24.47
C VAL A 109 -12.30 17.20 23.03
N LEU A 110 -11.71 16.02 22.86
CA LEU A 110 -11.57 15.38 21.55
C LEU A 110 -12.63 14.29 21.40
N ILE A 111 -13.50 14.42 20.41
CA ILE A 111 -14.41 13.36 19.97
C ILE A 111 -13.81 12.73 18.72
N SER A 112 -13.64 11.42 18.73
CA SER A 112 -12.97 10.72 17.65
C SER A 112 -13.60 9.36 17.33
N THR A 113 -13.22 8.78 16.21
CA THR A 113 -13.36 7.34 15.94
C THR A 113 -12.01 6.63 16.10
N GLN A 114 -11.85 5.44 15.51
CA GLN A 114 -10.62 4.62 15.53
C GLN A 114 -9.39 5.34 14.91
N VAL A 115 -9.56 6.51 14.29
CA VAL A 115 -8.48 7.24 13.62
C VAL A 115 -7.33 7.66 14.55
N ILE A 116 -7.56 7.70 15.87
CA ILE A 116 -6.52 8.02 16.87
C ILE A 116 -5.81 6.78 17.44
N GLU A 117 -6.27 5.56 17.10
CA GLU A 117 -5.65 4.31 17.57
C GLU A 117 -4.22 4.13 17.04
N ALA A 118 -3.88 4.74 15.91
CA ALA A 118 -2.52 4.71 15.34
C ALA A 118 -2.12 6.07 14.75
N GLY A 119 -0.83 6.40 14.84
CA GLY A 119 -0.23 7.54 14.12
C GLY A 119 -0.35 8.92 14.81
N ILE A 120 -0.95 9.00 16.00
CA ILE A 120 -1.07 10.25 16.76
C ILE A 120 -0.56 10.04 18.19
N ASN A 121 0.41 10.86 18.61
CA ASN A 121 1.07 10.81 19.92
C ASN A 121 0.43 11.81 20.89
N ILE A 122 -0.71 11.42 21.49
CA ILE A 122 -1.52 12.26 22.38
C ILE A 122 -1.87 11.56 23.69
N THR A 123 -2.18 12.33 24.72
CA THR A 123 -2.58 11.85 26.05
C THR A 123 -3.80 12.58 26.61
N CYS A 124 -4.61 11.91 27.44
CA CYS A 124 -5.75 12.50 28.16
C CYS A 124 -5.83 12.02 29.61
N GLU A 125 -6.58 12.75 30.43
CA GLU A 125 -6.87 12.41 31.84
C GLU A 125 -8.01 11.39 31.94
N VAL A 126 -8.98 11.48 31.03
CA VAL A 126 -10.13 10.58 30.99
C VAL A 126 -10.49 10.23 29.55
N MET A 127 -10.81 8.96 29.36
CA MET A 127 -11.30 8.43 28.10
C MET A 127 -12.69 7.85 28.28
N HIS A 128 -13.66 8.36 27.51
CA HIS A 128 -14.98 7.76 27.35
C HIS A 128 -15.01 6.98 26.04
N SER A 129 -15.02 5.64 26.09
CA SER A 129 -15.05 4.81 24.89
C SER A 129 -16.37 4.05 24.77
N GLN A 130 -16.94 4.03 23.58
CA GLN A 130 -17.92 3.01 23.22
C GLN A 130 -17.25 1.62 23.26
N LEU A 131 -18.01 0.61 23.66
CA LEU A 131 -17.59 -0.79 23.70
C LEU A 131 -17.08 -1.24 22.31
N CYS A 132 -15.92 -1.87 22.30
CA CYS A 132 -15.25 -2.43 21.14
C CYS A 132 -14.47 -3.68 21.58
N PRO A 133 -13.90 -4.47 20.66
CA PRO A 133 -13.08 -5.62 21.02
C PRO A 133 -11.88 -5.21 21.88
N MET A 134 -11.48 -6.08 22.82
CA MET A 134 -10.45 -5.78 23.81
C MET A 134 -9.14 -5.23 23.24
N ASN A 135 -8.66 -5.75 22.10
CA ASN A 135 -7.46 -5.25 21.44
C ASN A 135 -7.59 -3.78 20.99
N SER A 136 -8.74 -3.40 20.43
CA SER A 136 -9.05 -2.03 20.03
C SER A 136 -9.18 -1.13 21.25
N LEU A 137 -9.86 -1.61 22.31
CA LEU A 137 -10.02 -0.87 23.56
C LEU A 137 -8.68 -0.52 24.20
N LEU A 138 -7.74 -1.47 24.27
CA LEU A 138 -6.43 -1.24 24.85
C LEU A 138 -5.57 -0.29 23.99
N GLN A 139 -5.69 -0.37 22.65
CA GLN A 139 -5.04 0.61 21.76
C GLN A 139 -5.57 2.03 21.97
N ARG A 140 -6.88 2.18 22.17
CA ARG A 140 -7.53 3.44 22.56
C ARG A 140 -7.01 3.91 23.92
N ALA A 141 -7.06 3.05 24.93
CA ALA A 141 -6.61 3.35 26.29
C ALA A 141 -5.12 3.74 26.36
N GLY A 142 -4.29 3.29 25.43
CA GLY A 142 -2.91 3.76 25.26
C GLY A 142 -2.76 5.24 24.86
N ARG A 143 -3.86 5.99 24.76
CA ARG A 143 -3.92 7.46 24.63
C ARG A 143 -4.49 8.15 25.88
N CYS A 144 -4.81 7.40 26.93
CA CYS A 144 -5.11 7.89 28.26
C CYS A 144 -3.89 7.64 29.14
N ALA A 145 -3.43 8.61 29.95
CA ALA A 145 -2.20 8.49 30.75
C ALA A 145 -1.03 7.86 29.96
N ARG A 146 -0.75 8.39 28.77
CA ARG A 146 0.22 7.81 27.82
C ARG A 146 1.66 7.93 28.31
N PHE A 147 1.99 9.07 28.90
CA PHE A 147 3.36 9.44 29.28
C PHE A 147 3.68 8.98 30.70
N GLN A 148 4.96 9.11 31.08
CA GLN A 148 5.45 8.67 32.37
C GLN A 148 4.75 9.45 33.49
N ASP A 149 4.49 8.77 34.62
CA ASP A 149 3.90 9.35 35.83
C ASP A 149 2.47 9.93 35.67
N GLU A 150 1.83 9.77 34.51
CA GLU A 150 0.43 10.18 34.30
C GLU A 150 -0.56 9.21 34.95
N GLN A 151 -1.71 9.74 35.37
CA GLN A 151 -2.84 8.96 35.89
C GLN A 151 -4.08 9.25 35.05
N GLY A 152 -4.83 8.22 34.71
CA GLY A 152 -6.01 8.37 33.87
C GLY A 152 -7.09 7.32 34.08
N GLU A 153 -8.30 7.69 33.71
CA GLU A 153 -9.49 6.86 33.87
C GLU A 153 -10.08 6.49 32.50
N VAL A 154 -10.46 5.23 32.33
CA VAL A 154 -11.10 4.73 31.12
C VAL A 154 -12.51 4.26 31.47
N PHE A 155 -13.52 4.96 30.95
CA PHE A 155 -14.92 4.59 31.07
C PHE A 155 -15.42 3.97 29.78
N VAL A 156 -15.95 2.75 29.87
CA VAL A 156 -16.45 1.99 28.72
C VAL A 156 -17.96 1.88 28.79
N TYR A 157 -18.62 2.28 27.71
CA TYR A 157 -20.06 2.37 27.60
C TYR A 157 -20.56 1.36 26.57
N ARG A 158 -21.59 0.57 26.90
CA ARG A 158 -22.13 -0.43 25.98
C ARG A 158 -22.82 0.19 24.76
N THR A 159 -23.47 1.33 24.95
CA THR A 159 -24.25 2.04 23.93
C THR A 159 -23.94 3.53 23.92
N VAL A 160 -24.19 4.18 22.78
CA VAL A 160 -24.08 5.64 22.62
C VAL A 160 -25.48 6.18 22.31
N GLN A 161 -25.88 7.23 23.02
CA GLN A 161 -27.14 7.93 22.81
C GLN A 161 -26.83 9.36 22.33
N VAL A 162 -27.38 9.70 21.17
CA VAL A 162 -27.33 11.03 20.57
C VAL A 162 -28.74 11.56 20.33
N ASN A 163 -28.91 12.88 20.21
CA ASN A 163 -30.20 13.48 19.88
C ASN A 163 -30.79 12.86 18.62
N GLN A 164 -32.10 12.57 18.63
CA GLN A 164 -32.81 11.89 17.54
C GLN A 164 -32.70 12.62 16.20
N ALA A 165 -32.60 13.95 16.22
CA ALA A 165 -32.33 14.76 15.03
C ALA A 165 -31.01 14.38 14.33
N TYR A 166 -30.03 13.89 15.09
CA TYR A 166 -28.71 13.45 14.62
C TYR A 166 -28.57 11.91 14.58
N ALA A 167 -29.49 11.17 15.20
CA ALA A 167 -29.53 9.71 15.21
C ALA A 167 -29.80 9.09 13.82
N ASN A 168 -30.35 9.85 12.88
CA ASN A 168 -30.60 9.42 11.50
C ASN A 168 -29.32 8.98 10.75
N LEU A 169 -28.12 9.18 11.31
CA LEU A 169 -26.86 8.74 10.71
C LEU A 169 -26.31 7.44 11.32
N ALA A 170 -26.76 7.03 12.51
CA ALA A 170 -26.24 5.87 13.23
C ALA A 170 -27.03 4.58 12.88
N GLU A 171 -26.29 3.51 12.66
CA GLU A 171 -26.77 2.12 12.52
C GLU A 171 -27.49 1.73 11.22
N ALA A 172 -26.84 0.86 10.47
CA ALA A 172 -27.47 -0.23 9.74
C ALA A 172 -26.46 -1.38 9.67
N ASP A 173 -26.65 -2.40 10.51
CA ASP A 173 -26.32 -3.79 10.19
C ASP A 173 -27.20 -4.68 11.07
N ILE A 174 -28.44 -4.86 10.63
CA ILE A 174 -29.14 -6.13 10.76
C ILE A 174 -29.90 -6.28 9.44
N ASP A 175 -29.71 -7.40 8.74
CA ASP A 175 -30.69 -7.86 7.75
C ASP A 175 -32.04 -7.96 8.46
N THR A 176 -32.84 -6.91 8.35
CA THR A 176 -34.23 -6.87 8.80
C THR A 176 -35.05 -6.39 7.61
N GLU A 177 -35.22 -7.28 6.64
CA GLU A 177 -36.45 -7.32 5.85
C GLU A 177 -37.68 -7.71 6.72
N THR A 178 -37.49 -7.95 8.01
CA THR A 178 -38.56 -8.10 9.00
C THR A 178 -38.74 -6.81 9.80
N GLU A 179 -39.81 -6.10 9.46
CA GLU A 179 -40.45 -5.11 10.31
C GLU A 179 -40.85 -5.71 11.68
N ALA A 180 -40.95 -4.81 12.68
CA ALA A 180 -41.58 -4.98 13.99
C ALA A 180 -40.89 -5.87 15.05
N ALA A 181 -40.06 -5.26 15.90
CA ALA A 181 -39.95 -5.64 17.32
C ALA A 181 -39.28 -4.54 18.16
N THR A 182 -39.85 -4.28 19.33
CA THR A 182 -39.55 -3.25 20.34
C THR A 182 -38.29 -3.51 21.19
N ASP A 183 -37.33 -4.31 20.75
CA ASP A 183 -36.05 -4.52 21.44
C ASP A 183 -34.90 -4.59 20.41
N LYS A 184 -34.36 -3.43 20.02
CA LYS A 184 -33.17 -3.38 19.17
C LYS A 184 -31.95 -3.82 19.99
N LYS A 185 -31.38 -4.98 19.68
CA LYS A 185 -30.04 -5.37 20.19
C LYS A 185 -29.00 -4.29 19.83
N PRO A 186 -28.05 -3.97 20.73
CA PRO A 186 -27.07 -2.92 20.49
C PRO A 186 -26.16 -3.28 19.30
N SER A 187 -25.92 -2.31 18.41
CA SER A 187 -24.99 -2.45 17.29
C SER A 187 -23.56 -2.08 17.73
N PHE A 188 -22.60 -2.95 17.42
CA PHE A 188 -21.18 -2.74 17.73
C PHE A 188 -20.31 -2.46 16.50
N LEU A 189 -20.92 -2.02 15.40
CA LEU A 189 -20.19 -1.80 14.15
C LEU A 189 -18.96 -0.91 14.31
N PRO A 190 -17.86 -1.21 13.61
CA PRO A 190 -17.70 -2.27 12.60
C PRO A 190 -17.33 -3.65 13.18
N TYR A 191 -17.45 -3.85 14.48
CA TYR A 191 -16.94 -5.03 15.16
C TYR A 191 -17.98 -6.14 15.29
N ALA A 192 -17.50 -7.38 15.35
CA ALA A 192 -18.33 -8.55 15.61
C ALA A 192 -18.97 -8.46 17.01
N GLN A 193 -20.27 -8.71 17.10
CA GLN A 193 -21.01 -8.64 18.34
C GLN A 193 -20.45 -9.57 19.42
N GLU A 194 -20.14 -10.83 19.07
CA GLU A 194 -19.64 -11.84 20.00
C GLU A 194 -18.37 -11.38 20.72
N THR A 195 -17.39 -10.85 19.99
CA THR A 195 -16.13 -10.36 20.57
C THR A 195 -16.34 -9.13 21.48
N CYS A 196 -17.27 -8.25 21.13
CA CYS A 196 -17.63 -7.11 21.98
C CYS A 196 -18.32 -7.55 23.27
N GLU A 197 -19.22 -8.54 23.21
CA GLU A 197 -19.90 -9.06 24.40
C GLU A 197 -18.92 -9.78 25.35
N LEU A 198 -17.95 -10.52 24.83
CA LEU A 198 -16.86 -11.08 25.65
C LEU A 198 -16.04 -9.96 26.31
N THR A 199 -15.75 -8.89 25.57
CA THR A 199 -15.07 -7.71 26.14
C THR A 199 -15.89 -7.08 27.27
N TRP A 200 -17.21 -6.98 27.10
CA TRP A 200 -18.11 -6.46 28.12
C TRP A 200 -18.10 -7.30 29.39
N GLN A 201 -18.15 -8.63 29.27
CA GLN A 201 -18.10 -9.55 30.40
C GLN A 201 -16.82 -9.39 31.23
N VAL A 202 -15.66 -9.29 30.57
CA VAL A 202 -14.36 -9.07 31.24
C VAL A 202 -14.36 -7.74 32.00
N LEU A 203 -14.82 -6.65 31.36
CA LEU A 203 -14.87 -5.33 31.99
C LEU A 203 -15.86 -5.26 33.14
N GLN A 204 -17.02 -5.91 33.02
CA GLN A 204 -18.03 -5.96 34.07
C GLN A 204 -17.48 -6.70 35.30
N ALA A 205 -16.88 -7.87 35.10
CA ALA A 205 -16.26 -8.65 36.18
C ALA A 205 -15.15 -7.84 36.89
N HIS A 206 -14.34 -7.09 36.14
CA HIS A 206 -13.34 -6.20 36.73
C HIS A 206 -13.98 -5.04 37.51
N THR A 207 -15.03 -4.42 36.98
CA THR A 207 -15.72 -3.29 37.62
C THR A 207 -16.40 -3.70 38.93
N GLU A 208 -16.93 -4.91 39.00
CA GLU A 208 -17.57 -5.49 40.20
C GLU A 208 -16.55 -6.04 41.21
N SER A 209 -15.26 -6.08 40.85
CA SER A 209 -14.19 -6.55 41.73
C SER A 209 -13.68 -5.47 42.67
N ASN A 210 -12.95 -5.89 43.72
CA ASN A 210 -12.24 -4.96 44.60
C ASN A 210 -11.05 -4.24 43.91
N GLN A 211 -10.72 -4.61 42.67
CA GLN A 211 -9.57 -4.10 41.91
C GLN A 211 -9.93 -2.99 40.92
N VAL A 212 -11.17 -2.50 40.93
CA VAL A 212 -11.65 -1.46 39.99
C VAL A 212 -10.86 -0.14 40.03
N HIS A 213 -10.17 0.13 41.13
CA HIS A 213 -9.30 1.29 41.32
C HIS A 213 -7.80 0.95 41.20
N GLU A 214 -7.46 -0.30 40.88
CA GLU A 214 -6.08 -0.72 40.67
C GLU A 214 -5.63 -0.42 39.24
N ASN A 215 -4.31 -0.25 39.06
CA ASN A 215 -3.72 -0.04 37.75
C ASN A 215 -3.86 -1.29 36.87
N VAL A 216 -4.36 -1.11 35.66
CA VAL A 216 -4.37 -2.14 34.61
C VAL A 216 -3.07 -2.03 33.80
N GLY A 217 -2.08 -2.84 34.18
CA GLY A 217 -0.79 -2.96 33.51
C GLY A 217 -0.72 -4.12 32.49
N PHE A 218 0.46 -4.34 31.91
CA PHE A 218 0.66 -5.24 30.76
C PHE A 218 0.13 -6.66 30.96
N ARG A 219 0.33 -7.25 32.15
CA ARG A 219 -0.10 -8.63 32.46
C ARG A 219 -1.62 -8.78 32.50
N THR A 220 -2.30 -7.76 33.02
CA THR A 220 -3.77 -7.71 33.03
C THR A 220 -4.29 -7.52 31.60
N GLU A 221 -3.67 -6.61 30.84
CA GLU A 221 -3.99 -6.39 29.42
C GLU A 221 -3.83 -7.67 28.58
N GLU A 222 -2.73 -8.40 28.74
CA GLU A 222 -2.46 -9.69 28.09
C GLU A 222 -3.54 -10.73 28.45
N THR A 223 -3.88 -10.84 29.73
CA THR A 223 -4.91 -11.77 30.22
C THR A 223 -6.27 -11.46 29.58
N TRP A 224 -6.65 -10.17 29.55
CA TRP A 224 -7.90 -9.71 28.96
C TRP A 224 -7.96 -9.97 27.45
N ILE A 225 -6.88 -9.72 26.72
CA ILE A 225 -6.79 -10.01 25.28
C ILE A 225 -7.00 -11.51 25.04
N ASN A 226 -6.28 -12.36 25.78
CA ASN A 226 -6.34 -13.81 25.60
C ASN A 226 -7.75 -14.36 25.91
N GLN A 227 -8.42 -13.84 26.95
CA GLN A 227 -9.79 -14.24 27.29
C GLN A 227 -10.80 -13.90 26.17
N VAL A 228 -10.62 -12.77 25.48
CA VAL A 228 -11.57 -12.30 24.46
C VAL A 228 -11.28 -12.86 23.06
N HIS A 229 -10.00 -12.96 22.66
CA HIS A 229 -9.63 -13.17 21.26
C HIS A 229 -9.16 -14.59 20.92
N THR A 230 -8.65 -15.38 21.89
CA THR A 230 -7.99 -16.67 21.60
C THR A 230 -8.86 -17.63 20.78
N ALA A 231 -10.14 -17.75 21.13
CA ALA A 231 -11.05 -18.67 20.44
C ALA A 231 -11.26 -18.27 18.97
N GLU A 232 -11.51 -16.99 18.70
CA GLU A 232 -11.69 -16.48 17.33
C GLU A 232 -10.38 -16.54 16.54
N ASP A 233 -9.23 -16.23 17.16
CA ASP A 233 -7.93 -16.31 16.50
C ASP A 233 -7.59 -17.73 16.04
N LEU A 234 -7.85 -18.74 16.89
CA LEU A 234 -7.69 -20.15 16.54
C LEU A 234 -8.64 -20.57 15.42
N LEU A 235 -9.89 -20.12 15.44
CA LEU A 235 -10.87 -20.40 14.40
C LEU A 235 -10.47 -19.76 13.05
N GLN A 236 -9.97 -18.52 13.08
CA GLN A 236 -9.43 -17.83 11.91
C GLN A 236 -8.20 -18.56 11.35
N GLN A 237 -7.33 -19.07 12.21
CA GLN A 237 -6.19 -19.89 11.79
C GLN A 237 -6.65 -21.18 11.09
N GLN A 238 -7.64 -21.90 11.65
CA GLN A 238 -8.21 -23.09 11.03
C GLN A 238 -8.90 -22.78 9.69
N ARG A 239 -9.68 -21.69 9.60
CA ARG A 239 -10.31 -21.24 8.35
C ARG A 239 -9.26 -20.96 7.26
N ARG A 240 -8.14 -20.31 7.62
CA ARG A 240 -7.03 -20.05 6.68
C ARG A 240 -6.37 -21.33 6.20
N GLN A 241 -6.16 -22.31 7.09
CA GLN A 241 -5.61 -23.62 6.72
C GLN A 241 -6.55 -24.37 5.77
N ASN A 242 -7.86 -24.39 6.06
CA ASN A 242 -8.85 -25.07 5.23
C ASN A 242 -9.02 -24.43 3.85
N ASN A 243 -8.88 -23.09 3.76
CA ASN A 243 -9.03 -22.34 2.51
C ASN A 243 -7.71 -22.15 1.75
N GLN A 244 -6.61 -22.78 2.19
CA GLN A 244 -5.28 -22.56 1.63
C GLN A 244 -5.23 -22.82 0.12
N MET A 245 -5.79 -23.96 -0.33
CA MET A 245 -5.81 -24.32 -1.75
C MET A 245 -6.60 -23.30 -2.60
N GLN A 246 -7.73 -22.81 -2.10
CA GLN A 246 -8.52 -21.78 -2.80
C GLN A 246 -7.75 -20.45 -2.88
N PHE A 247 -7.09 -20.06 -1.79
CA PHE A 247 -6.24 -18.87 -1.77
C PHE A 247 -5.08 -19.00 -2.77
N GLU A 248 -4.39 -20.13 -2.80
CA GLU A 248 -3.30 -20.41 -3.74
C GLU A 248 -3.77 -20.35 -5.20
N ASN A 249 -4.92 -20.95 -5.51
CA ASN A 249 -5.51 -20.89 -6.85
C ASN A 249 -5.89 -19.46 -7.26
N ASN A 250 -6.50 -18.71 -6.34
CA ASN A 250 -6.86 -17.30 -6.58
C ASN A 250 -5.60 -16.44 -6.73
N PHE A 251 -4.56 -16.71 -5.95
CA PHE A 251 -3.26 -16.05 -6.03
C PHE A 251 -2.62 -16.30 -7.38
N GLU A 252 -2.64 -17.55 -7.84
CA GLU A 252 -2.10 -17.90 -9.14
C GLU A 252 -2.84 -17.20 -10.28
N ALA A 253 -4.18 -17.20 -10.23
CA ALA A 253 -5.04 -16.51 -11.18
C ALA A 253 -4.76 -15.00 -11.22
N ALA A 254 -4.70 -14.35 -10.06
CA ALA A 254 -4.47 -12.92 -9.99
C ALA A 254 -3.05 -12.56 -10.47
N PHE A 255 -2.04 -13.30 -10.00
CA PHE A 255 -0.64 -12.91 -10.16
C PHE A 255 -0.04 -13.39 -11.49
N PHE A 256 -0.24 -14.65 -11.86
CA PHE A 256 0.37 -15.23 -13.06
C PHE A 256 -0.52 -15.11 -14.29
N ARG A 257 -1.86 -15.15 -14.13
CA ARG A 257 -2.81 -15.02 -15.24
C ARG A 257 -3.34 -13.60 -15.45
N GLY A 258 -3.12 -12.70 -14.49
CA GLY A 258 -3.57 -11.30 -14.57
C GLY A 258 -5.07 -11.13 -14.42
N GLU A 259 -5.75 -12.08 -13.76
CA GLU A 259 -7.19 -12.06 -13.56
C GLU A 259 -7.56 -11.05 -12.45
N ASN A 260 -7.85 -9.80 -12.83
CA ASN A 260 -8.11 -8.71 -11.86
C ASN A 260 -9.29 -8.97 -10.90
N TYR A 261 -10.25 -9.82 -11.29
CA TYR A 261 -11.38 -10.17 -10.43
C TYR A 261 -10.93 -11.05 -9.24
N THR A 262 -10.09 -12.06 -9.46
CA THR A 262 -9.60 -12.93 -8.37
C THR A 262 -8.68 -12.17 -7.42
N ALA A 263 -8.00 -11.11 -7.88
CA ALA A 263 -7.26 -10.21 -7.01
C ALA A 263 -8.14 -9.57 -5.92
N THR A 264 -9.42 -9.29 -6.21
CA THR A 264 -10.36 -8.75 -5.23
C THR A 264 -10.80 -9.79 -4.19
N GLU A 265 -10.71 -11.08 -4.52
CA GLU A 265 -10.97 -12.17 -3.58
C GLU A 265 -9.76 -12.47 -2.67
N LEU A 266 -8.55 -12.04 -3.06
CA LEU A 266 -7.32 -12.15 -2.26
C LEU A 266 -7.15 -11.01 -1.26
N ILE A 267 -7.65 -9.82 -1.62
CA ILE A 267 -7.61 -8.64 -0.75
C ILE A 267 -8.85 -8.71 0.14
N ARG A 268 -8.62 -8.99 1.43
CA ARG A 268 -9.61 -9.00 2.53
C ARG A 268 -10.82 -8.10 2.26
N TYR A 269 -12.03 -8.62 2.50
CA TYR A 269 -13.31 -7.91 2.68
C TYR A 269 -13.11 -6.41 2.89
N VAL A 270 -13.14 -5.64 1.79
CA VAL A 270 -12.98 -4.19 1.89
C VAL A 270 -14.34 -3.67 2.32
N ASP A 271 -14.46 -3.20 3.57
CA ASP A 271 -15.75 -2.71 4.10
C ASP A 271 -16.04 -1.26 3.72
N SER A 272 -15.10 -0.56 3.08
CA SER A 272 -15.24 0.85 2.69
C SER A 272 -15.23 1.03 1.16
N ARG A 273 -15.87 2.10 0.69
CA ARG A 273 -15.92 2.50 -0.72
C ARG A 273 -15.32 3.88 -0.89
N SER A 274 -14.69 4.12 -2.04
CA SER A 274 -14.18 5.43 -2.43
C SER A 274 -15.32 6.25 -3.02
N LEU A 275 -15.81 7.21 -2.24
CA LEU A 275 -16.89 8.11 -2.60
C LEU A 275 -16.33 9.39 -3.24
N PHE A 276 -16.85 9.75 -4.40
CA PHE A 276 -16.53 10.96 -5.15
C PHE A 276 -17.79 11.79 -5.36
N VAL A 277 -17.65 13.11 -5.41
CA VAL A 277 -18.76 14.05 -5.57
C VAL A 277 -18.43 14.99 -6.73
N TRP A 278 -19.23 15.00 -7.78
CA TRP A 278 -19.19 16.03 -8.83
C TRP A 278 -20.52 16.07 -9.59
N GLU A 279 -20.77 17.15 -10.30
CA GLU A 279 -21.93 17.27 -11.17
C GLU A 279 -21.59 16.73 -12.57
N GLU A 280 -22.34 15.74 -13.06
CA GLU A 280 -22.25 15.39 -14.47
C GLU A 280 -22.75 16.58 -15.29
N GLY A 281 -21.91 17.10 -16.19
CA GLY A 281 -22.32 18.17 -17.10
C GLY A 281 -23.62 17.78 -17.80
N GLY A 282 -24.65 18.64 -17.67
CA GLY A 282 -25.95 18.42 -18.27
C GLY A 282 -25.91 18.37 -19.81
N LEU A 283 -27.09 18.30 -20.44
CA LEU A 283 -27.30 18.17 -21.90
C LEU A 283 -26.55 19.18 -22.81
N PHE A 284 -25.90 20.19 -22.24
CA PHE A 284 -25.03 21.12 -22.94
C PHE A 284 -23.57 20.68 -22.77
N ILE A 285 -23.05 19.97 -23.78
CA ILE A 285 -21.63 19.68 -23.90
C ILE A 285 -20.91 21.02 -24.13
N ASP A 286 -20.38 21.60 -23.06
CA ASP A 286 -19.41 22.68 -23.18
C ASP A 286 -18.08 22.05 -23.61
N PHE A 287 -17.76 22.14 -24.90
CA PHE A 287 -16.52 21.60 -25.50
C PHE A 287 -15.23 22.22 -24.93
N THR A 288 -15.34 23.17 -24.01
CA THR A 288 -14.20 23.85 -23.36
C THR A 288 -13.78 23.22 -22.04
N GLN A 289 -14.60 22.35 -21.41
CA GLN A 289 -14.22 21.72 -20.14
C GLN A 289 -13.45 20.41 -20.36
N GLU A 290 -12.25 20.32 -19.76
CA GLU A 290 -11.48 19.09 -19.75
C GLU A 290 -12.27 17.95 -19.06
N PRO A 291 -12.14 16.69 -19.55
CA PRO A 291 -12.71 15.53 -18.89
C PRO A 291 -12.33 15.44 -17.41
N ILE A 292 -13.32 15.30 -16.52
CA ILE A 292 -13.05 14.99 -15.11
C ILE A 292 -12.37 13.62 -15.01
N ASP A 293 -11.18 13.59 -14.41
CA ASP A 293 -10.44 12.36 -14.12
C ASP A 293 -10.54 12.03 -12.63
N PRO A 294 -11.32 11.01 -12.22
CA PRO A 294 -11.45 10.63 -10.81
C PRO A 294 -10.12 10.31 -10.13
N ARG A 295 -9.07 9.93 -10.88
CA ARG A 295 -7.73 9.70 -10.31
C ARG A 295 -7.11 10.98 -9.78
N LYS A 296 -7.51 12.12 -10.34
CA LYS A 296 -7.08 13.46 -9.94
C LYS A 296 -7.95 14.07 -8.84
N LEU A 297 -9.05 13.42 -8.39
CA LEU A 297 -9.94 13.94 -7.36
C LEU A 297 -9.72 13.27 -6.01
N ILE A 298 -9.95 14.03 -4.93
CA ILE A 298 -9.97 13.49 -3.57
C ILE A 298 -11.26 12.70 -3.36
N SER A 299 -11.12 11.50 -2.80
CA SER A 299 -12.24 10.61 -2.44
C SER A 299 -12.35 10.46 -0.93
N PHE A 300 -13.57 10.24 -0.45
CA PHE A 300 -13.81 9.86 0.94
C PHE A 300 -13.94 8.35 1.07
N SER A 301 -13.34 7.79 2.11
CA SER A 301 -13.55 6.38 2.45
C SER A 301 -14.80 6.26 3.32
N VAL A 302 -15.86 5.63 2.79
CA VAL A 302 -17.16 5.51 3.46
C VAL A 302 -17.53 4.03 3.63
N PRO A 303 -17.91 3.58 4.84
CA PRO A 303 -18.35 2.20 5.05
C PRO A 303 -19.55 1.83 4.18
N VAL A 304 -19.56 0.61 3.64
CA VAL A 304 -20.63 0.08 2.80
C VAL A 304 -21.97 0.06 3.54
N SER A 305 -21.96 -0.19 4.85
CA SER A 305 -23.16 -0.13 5.71
C SER A 305 -23.82 1.26 5.72
N THR A 306 -23.01 2.33 5.78
CA THR A 306 -23.52 3.72 5.67
C THR A 306 -24.18 3.94 4.30
N LEU A 307 -23.56 3.47 3.22
CA LEU A 307 -24.11 3.64 1.87
C LEU A 307 -25.40 2.84 1.68
N CYS A 308 -25.47 1.61 2.20
CA CYS A 308 -26.68 0.78 2.17
C CYS A 308 -27.86 1.43 2.90
N LYS A 309 -27.61 2.10 4.03
CA LYS A 309 -28.63 2.85 4.76
C LYS A 309 -29.19 3.99 3.90
N VAL A 310 -28.30 4.84 3.40
CA VAL A 310 -28.66 5.99 2.56
C VAL A 310 -29.41 5.54 1.30
N TRP A 311 -28.99 4.42 0.69
CA TRP A 311 -29.69 3.80 -0.43
C TRP A 311 -31.13 3.38 -0.07
N ARG A 312 -31.32 2.75 1.09
CA ARG A 312 -32.65 2.33 1.57
C ARG A 312 -33.56 3.52 1.82
N GLU A 313 -33.06 4.56 2.50
CA GLU A 313 -33.81 5.79 2.77
C GLU A 313 -34.19 6.50 1.46
N PHE A 314 -33.29 6.53 0.48
CA PHE A 314 -33.55 7.11 -0.83
C PHE A 314 -34.63 6.35 -1.59
N LYS A 315 -34.66 5.02 -1.52
CA LYS A 315 -35.71 4.20 -2.17
C LYS A 315 -37.09 4.34 -1.53
N ASN A 316 -37.15 4.66 -0.25
CA ASN A 316 -38.41 4.88 0.47
C ASN A 316 -39.05 6.23 0.18
N LEU A 317 -38.29 7.17 -0.41
CA LEU A 317 -38.79 8.46 -0.83
C LEU A 317 -39.21 8.37 -2.30
N GLU A 318 -40.42 8.84 -2.64
CA GLU A 318 -40.88 8.98 -4.04
C GLU A 318 -40.14 10.12 -4.76
N PHE A 319 -38.81 10.14 -4.71
CA PHE A 319 -38.00 10.95 -5.60
C PHE A 319 -38.15 10.36 -7.00
N GLY A 320 -38.61 11.15 -7.98
CA GLY A 320 -38.95 10.71 -9.34
C GLY A 320 -37.80 10.01 -10.11
N ALA A 321 -37.32 10.60 -11.20
CA ALA A 321 -36.23 10.01 -12.00
C ALA A 321 -34.81 10.36 -11.47
N ASP A 322 -34.70 10.67 -10.17
CA ASP A 322 -33.44 11.11 -9.56
C ASP A 322 -32.55 9.90 -9.21
N TRP A 323 -31.24 10.11 -9.11
CA TRP A 323 -30.27 9.07 -8.77
C TRP A 323 -29.43 9.49 -7.56
N ILE A 324 -29.01 8.52 -6.75
CA ILE A 324 -28.16 8.79 -5.58
C ILE A 324 -26.73 8.31 -5.77
N PHE A 325 -26.53 7.10 -6.32
CA PHE A 325 -25.22 6.51 -6.52
C PHE A 325 -25.03 6.02 -7.96
N LYS A 326 -23.84 6.29 -8.49
CA LYS A 326 -23.34 5.73 -9.76
C LYS A 326 -22.02 5.01 -9.50
N ARG A 327 -21.82 3.85 -10.11
CA ARG A 327 -20.55 3.13 -10.10
C ARG A 327 -19.61 3.74 -11.14
N ILE A 328 -18.35 3.95 -10.77
CA ILE A 328 -17.31 4.50 -11.65
C ILE A 328 -16.48 3.34 -12.21
N GLU A 329 -16.53 3.12 -13.52
CA GLU A 329 -15.81 2.04 -14.20
C GLU A 329 -14.78 2.58 -15.21
N ALA A 330 -13.68 1.85 -15.34
CA ALA A 330 -12.71 2.10 -16.41
C ALA A 330 -13.31 1.65 -17.77
N PRO A 331 -13.07 2.39 -18.86
CA PRO A 331 -13.52 1.99 -20.18
C PRO A 331 -12.93 0.64 -20.58
N LYS A 332 -13.78 -0.29 -21.03
CA LYS A 332 -13.33 -1.51 -21.71
C LYS A 332 -12.71 -1.10 -23.06
N ASP A 333 -11.55 -1.66 -23.39
CA ASP A 333 -10.85 -1.56 -24.70
C ASP A 333 -10.05 -0.29 -25.05
N LYS A 334 -9.72 0.60 -24.10
CA LYS A 334 -8.79 1.73 -24.36
C LYS A 334 -7.69 1.79 -23.32
N ALA A 335 -6.45 2.02 -23.77
CA ALA A 335 -5.30 2.25 -22.90
C ALA A 335 -5.71 3.29 -21.84
N GLU A 336 -5.53 2.93 -20.56
CA GLU A 336 -6.06 3.60 -19.35
C GLU A 336 -5.75 5.11 -19.25
N THR A 337 -4.94 5.65 -20.14
CA THR A 337 -4.32 6.97 -20.05
C THR A 337 -5.18 8.10 -20.63
N TYR A 338 -6.22 7.85 -21.44
CA TYR A 338 -6.92 8.94 -22.17
C TYR A 338 -8.45 8.84 -22.30
N SER A 339 -9.13 7.89 -21.64
CA SER A 339 -10.58 7.69 -21.81
C SER A 339 -11.37 8.01 -20.54
N GLN A 340 -12.46 8.77 -20.67
CA GLN A 340 -13.37 9.18 -19.58
C GLN A 340 -13.90 7.96 -18.81
N PRO A 341 -14.06 8.05 -17.48
CA PRO A 341 -14.72 7.00 -16.72
C PRO A 341 -16.18 6.84 -17.17
N VAL A 342 -16.67 5.60 -17.19
CA VAL A 342 -18.10 5.33 -17.41
C VAL A 342 -18.78 5.34 -16.05
N CYS A 343 -19.78 6.20 -15.87
CA CYS A 343 -20.59 6.27 -14.66
C CYS A 343 -21.95 5.61 -14.90
N THR A 344 -22.19 4.48 -14.25
CA THR A 344 -23.43 3.69 -14.41
C THR A 344 -24.25 3.78 -13.14
N GLU A 345 -25.53 4.12 -13.25
CA GLU A 345 -26.44 4.16 -12.10
C GLU A 345 -26.46 2.81 -11.38
N ILE A 346 -26.27 2.85 -10.06
CA ILE A 346 -26.45 1.68 -9.20
C ILE A 346 -27.95 1.51 -9.03
N LYS A 347 -28.49 0.30 -9.21
CA LYS A 347 -29.93 0.01 -9.14
C LYS A 347 -30.33 -1.02 -8.09
N SER A 348 -29.36 -1.69 -7.46
CA SER A 348 -29.59 -2.72 -6.44
C SER A 348 -28.56 -2.63 -5.32
N ARG A 349 -28.91 -3.15 -4.13
CA ARG A 349 -28.00 -3.26 -2.97
C ARG A 349 -26.76 -4.09 -3.30
N GLU A 350 -26.93 -5.22 -3.98
CA GLU A 350 -25.80 -6.08 -4.39
C GLU A 350 -24.82 -5.32 -5.30
N SER A 351 -25.32 -4.55 -6.27
CA SER A 351 -24.47 -3.71 -7.11
C SER A 351 -23.76 -2.62 -6.30
N LEU A 352 -24.38 -2.08 -5.26
CA LEU A 352 -23.74 -1.10 -4.36
C LEU A 352 -22.58 -1.73 -3.60
N ILE A 353 -22.80 -2.92 -3.02
CA ILE A 353 -21.79 -3.68 -2.28
C ILE A 353 -20.60 -3.98 -3.19
N ASN A 354 -20.83 -4.38 -4.44
CA ASN A 354 -19.75 -4.73 -5.37
C ASN A 354 -19.04 -3.52 -6.02
N SER A 355 -19.48 -2.28 -5.75
CA SER A 355 -18.92 -1.07 -6.39
C SER A 355 -17.86 -0.39 -5.55
N ILE A 356 -16.57 -0.56 -5.86
CA ILE A 356 -15.44 0.03 -5.08
C ILE A 356 -15.37 1.56 -5.17
N LYS A 357 -15.63 2.12 -6.37
CA LYS A 357 -15.61 3.57 -6.64
C LYS A 357 -17.03 4.04 -6.98
N ILE A 358 -17.54 4.98 -6.19
CA ILE A 358 -18.92 5.44 -6.27
C ILE A 358 -18.93 6.95 -6.44
N LEU A 359 -19.66 7.42 -7.45
CA LEU A 359 -20.09 8.81 -7.59
C LEU A 359 -21.40 8.97 -6.82
N VAL A 360 -21.49 9.97 -5.96
CA VAL A 360 -22.73 10.37 -5.29
C VAL A 360 -23.24 11.69 -5.86
N ASN A 361 -24.56 11.79 -5.97
CA ASN A 361 -25.22 12.99 -6.41
C ASN A 361 -24.95 14.15 -5.41
N PRO A 362 -24.39 15.29 -5.86
CA PRO A 362 -24.04 16.43 -4.99
C PRO A 362 -25.22 16.98 -4.17
N ARG A 363 -26.46 16.76 -4.60
CA ARG A 363 -27.66 17.19 -3.88
C ARG A 363 -27.82 16.54 -2.51
N TYR A 364 -27.29 15.33 -2.31
CA TYR A 364 -27.41 14.55 -1.07
C TYR A 364 -26.13 14.53 -0.23
N ILE A 365 -25.25 15.50 -0.49
CA ILE A 365 -23.94 15.64 0.16
C ILE A 365 -23.77 17.03 0.71
N TYR A 366 -23.47 17.11 2.00
CA TYR A 366 -23.06 18.34 2.66
C TYR A 366 -21.63 18.15 3.20
N TYR A 367 -20.77 19.13 3.01
CA TYR A 367 -19.43 19.13 3.61
C TYR A 367 -19.24 20.33 4.52
N ASP A 368 -18.76 20.07 5.73
CA ASP A 368 -18.40 21.05 6.74
C ASP A 368 -16.93 20.89 7.18
N GLU A 369 -16.22 21.97 7.47
CA GLU A 369 -14.83 21.90 7.93
C GLU A 369 -14.68 21.43 9.40
N ASN A 370 -15.74 21.56 10.20
CA ASN A 370 -15.79 21.17 11.61
C ASN A 370 -16.48 19.82 11.84
N ILE A 371 -17.44 19.47 10.98
CA ILE A 371 -18.21 18.20 11.07
C ILE A 371 -17.73 17.17 10.03
N GLY A 372 -17.19 17.60 8.89
CA GLY A 372 -16.76 16.74 7.79
C GLY A 372 -17.88 16.41 6.79
N LEU A 373 -17.70 15.33 6.04
CA LEU A 373 -18.68 14.89 5.03
C LEU A 373 -19.92 14.27 5.70
N LEU A 374 -21.08 14.82 5.36
CA LEU A 374 -22.41 14.32 5.65
C LEU A 374 -23.02 13.80 4.35
N ILE A 375 -23.72 12.67 4.46
CA ILE A 375 -24.40 12.02 3.35
C ILE A 375 -25.74 11.51 3.84
N GLY A 376 -26.81 11.89 3.16
CA GLY A 376 -28.16 11.47 3.52
C GLY A 376 -29.23 12.13 2.67
N VAL A 377 -30.42 11.54 2.67
CA VAL A 377 -31.57 12.06 1.91
C VAL A 377 -32.12 13.38 2.47
N ASN A 378 -31.87 13.63 3.76
CA ASN A 378 -32.26 14.85 4.47
C ASN A 378 -31.14 15.90 4.52
N GLU A 379 -29.95 15.57 3.99
CA GLU A 379 -28.83 16.50 3.93
C GLU A 379 -28.97 17.33 2.65
N PHE A 380 -29.37 18.59 2.79
CA PHE A 380 -29.46 19.51 1.65
C PHE A 380 -28.04 19.89 1.20
N GLY A 381 -27.65 19.45 0.00
CA GLY A 381 -26.28 19.66 -0.45
C GLY A 381 -25.90 21.13 -0.58
N ASN A 382 -24.68 21.47 -0.14
CA ASN A 382 -24.14 22.83 -0.18
C ASN A 382 -23.29 23.11 -1.44
N GLY A 383 -23.52 22.34 -2.51
CA GLY A 383 -22.75 22.44 -3.75
C GLY A 383 -21.32 21.88 -3.65
N PHE A 384 -21.04 21.05 -2.64
CA PHE A 384 -19.74 20.44 -2.46
C PHE A 384 -19.37 19.53 -3.66
N ILE A 385 -18.14 19.71 -4.16
CA ILE A 385 -17.54 18.89 -5.20
C ILE A 385 -16.18 18.41 -4.67
N SER A 386 -15.85 17.14 -4.91
CA SER A 386 -14.56 16.55 -4.59
C SER A 386 -13.42 17.43 -5.15
N PRO A 387 -12.57 18.02 -4.29
CA PRO A 387 -11.49 18.87 -4.75
C PRO A 387 -10.43 18.06 -5.52
N PRO A 388 -9.67 18.71 -6.43
CA PRO A 388 -8.53 18.06 -7.04
C PRO A 388 -7.52 17.67 -5.96
N LYS A 389 -6.92 16.48 -6.09
CA LYS A 389 -5.71 16.14 -5.37
C LYS A 389 -4.69 17.23 -5.64
N SER A 390 -3.95 17.62 -4.61
CA SER A 390 -2.76 18.43 -4.81
C SER A 390 -1.92 17.76 -5.90
N GLN A 391 -1.72 18.47 -7.02
CA GLN A 391 -0.83 17.98 -8.04
C GLN A 391 0.52 17.85 -7.36
N ARG A 392 0.91 16.61 -7.05
CA ARG A 392 2.33 16.34 -6.89
C ARG A 392 2.91 16.75 -8.23
N SER A 393 3.62 17.86 -8.27
CA SER A 393 4.47 18.23 -9.39
C SER A 393 5.60 17.20 -9.42
N ILE A 394 5.26 15.99 -9.82
CA ILE A 394 6.21 15.00 -10.30
C ILE A 394 6.59 15.53 -11.66
N VAL A 395 7.57 16.42 -11.65
CA VAL A 395 8.39 16.74 -12.82
C VAL A 395 9.12 15.43 -13.13
N SER A 396 8.48 14.60 -13.95
CA SER A 396 9.03 13.48 -14.72
C SER A 396 10.09 12.61 -14.00
N GLU A 397 9.71 11.42 -13.55
CA GLU A 397 10.64 10.47 -12.92
C GLU A 397 11.80 9.98 -13.81
N TYR A 398 11.80 10.13 -15.14
CA TYR A 398 12.94 9.63 -15.95
C TYR A 398 13.20 10.47 -17.20
N ARG A 399 13.97 11.55 -17.05
CA ARG A 399 14.79 12.05 -18.16
C ARG A 399 15.94 11.06 -18.33
N TYR A 400 16.00 10.37 -19.46
CA TYR A 400 17.12 9.48 -19.76
C TYR A 400 18.21 10.28 -20.45
N GLN A 401 19.42 10.20 -19.89
CA GLN A 401 20.63 10.49 -20.63
C GLN A 401 21.13 9.18 -21.25
N MET A 402 21.69 9.30 -22.43
CA MET A 402 22.30 8.18 -23.13
C MET A 402 23.38 7.53 -22.24
N ASP A 403 23.37 6.20 -22.21
CA ASP A 403 24.39 5.40 -21.52
C ASP A 403 24.78 4.19 -22.38
N THR A 404 26.03 3.76 -22.22
CA THR A 404 26.55 2.55 -22.85
C THR A 404 26.11 1.31 -22.09
N TYR A 405 26.05 0.16 -22.76
CA TYR A 405 25.75 -1.13 -22.13
C TYR A 405 26.62 -1.42 -20.91
N VAL A 406 27.94 -1.24 -21.06
CA VAL A 406 28.92 -1.53 -19.99
C VAL A 406 28.80 -0.50 -18.85
N GLY A 407 28.63 0.78 -19.19
CA GLY A 407 28.45 1.87 -18.20
C GLY A 407 27.21 1.67 -17.35
N HIS A 408 26.09 1.34 -17.99
CA HIS A 408 24.81 1.11 -17.32
C HIS A 408 24.89 -0.04 -16.29
N LEU A 409 25.44 -1.19 -16.68
CA LEU A 409 25.64 -2.31 -15.74
C LEU A 409 26.57 -1.92 -14.58
N GLY A 410 27.61 -1.14 -14.85
CA GLY A 410 28.49 -0.59 -13.82
C GLY A 410 27.77 0.33 -12.83
N CYS A 411 26.87 1.18 -13.33
CA CYS A 411 26.03 2.06 -12.50
C CYS A 411 25.04 1.26 -11.65
N MET A 412 24.34 0.28 -12.23
CA MET A 412 23.46 -0.62 -11.48
C MET A 412 24.21 -1.37 -10.38
N TRP A 413 25.41 -1.90 -10.68
CA TRP A 413 26.23 -2.58 -9.68
C TRP A 413 26.74 -1.63 -8.59
N THR A 414 26.94 -0.35 -8.93
CA THR A 414 27.24 0.69 -7.96
C THR A 414 26.04 0.96 -7.04
N CYS A 415 24.83 1.08 -7.57
CA CYS A 415 23.60 1.22 -6.77
C CYS A 415 23.36 0.03 -5.83
N TRP A 416 23.69 -1.19 -6.29
CA TRP A 416 23.64 -2.36 -5.42
C TRP A 416 24.58 -2.20 -4.22
N ARG A 417 25.83 -1.79 -4.44
CA ARG A 417 26.89 -1.88 -3.43
C ARG A 417 27.06 -0.66 -2.55
N LYS A 418 26.87 0.54 -3.09
CA LYS A 418 27.27 1.79 -2.45
C LYS A 418 26.09 2.75 -2.31
N PRO A 419 25.97 3.46 -1.19
CA PRO A 419 25.09 4.60 -1.14
C PRO A 419 25.59 5.67 -2.11
N PHE A 420 24.67 6.46 -2.64
CA PHE A 420 25.02 7.58 -3.51
C PHE A 420 24.12 8.77 -3.23
N LYS A 421 24.67 9.96 -3.48
CA LYS A 421 23.93 11.22 -3.39
C LYS A 421 23.39 11.55 -4.77
N THR A 422 22.16 12.01 -4.82
CA THR A 422 21.55 12.56 -6.01
C THR A 422 20.58 13.67 -5.61
N LEU A 423 20.03 14.35 -6.60
CA LEU A 423 18.98 15.34 -6.40
C LEU A 423 17.65 14.66 -6.71
N SER A 424 16.77 14.54 -5.71
CA SER A 424 15.43 14.01 -5.90
C SER A 424 14.44 15.16 -5.89
N LEU A 425 13.43 15.07 -6.75
CA LEU A 425 12.41 16.09 -6.87
C LEU A 425 11.24 15.69 -5.97
N LYS A 426 11.09 16.37 -4.83
CA LYS A 426 9.99 16.14 -3.89
C LYS A 426 9.08 17.36 -3.89
N ASN A 427 7.82 17.16 -4.28
CA ASN A 427 6.81 18.23 -4.34
C ASN A 427 7.27 19.46 -5.14
N GLY A 428 7.95 19.25 -6.28
CA GLY A 428 8.41 20.35 -7.14
C GLY A 428 9.73 21.01 -6.71
N LYS A 429 10.27 20.67 -5.52
CA LYS A 429 11.55 21.17 -5.05
C LYS A 429 12.63 20.12 -5.24
N VAL A 430 13.78 20.57 -5.74
CA VAL A 430 14.98 19.75 -5.87
C VAL A 430 15.63 19.65 -4.49
N GLU A 431 15.59 18.46 -3.91
CA GLU A 431 16.14 18.19 -2.58
C GLU A 431 17.31 17.18 -2.68
N PRO A 432 18.45 17.46 -2.01
CA PRO A 432 19.52 16.48 -1.87
C PRO A 432 18.98 15.21 -1.20
N THR A 433 19.08 14.08 -1.89
CA THR A 433 18.62 12.78 -1.40
C THR A 433 19.77 11.80 -1.41
N ILE A 434 19.93 11.08 -0.30
CA ILE A 434 20.91 10.00 -0.17
C ILE A 434 20.14 8.70 -0.32
N TYR A 435 20.41 7.96 -1.39
CA TYR A 435 19.95 6.59 -1.50
C TYR A 435 20.95 5.69 -0.79
N ASN A 436 20.45 4.86 0.12
CA ASN A 436 21.23 3.75 0.65
C ASN A 436 21.49 2.71 -0.46
N SER A 437 22.49 1.86 -0.24
CA SER A 437 22.77 0.76 -1.17
C SER A 437 21.59 -0.23 -1.18
N VAL A 438 21.22 -0.72 -2.36
CA VAL A 438 20.13 -1.71 -2.47
C VAL A 438 20.49 -3.00 -1.72
N LYS A 439 21.79 -3.31 -1.61
CA LYS A 439 22.32 -4.39 -0.76
C LYS A 439 21.88 -4.26 0.69
N ASN A 440 21.97 -3.07 1.30
CA ASN A 440 21.57 -2.89 2.70
C ASN A 440 20.06 -3.10 2.90
N GLU A 441 19.24 -2.79 1.90
CA GLU A 441 17.79 -2.94 1.95
C GLU A 441 17.35 -4.41 1.82
N LEU A 442 18.00 -5.18 0.94
CA LEU A 442 17.49 -6.49 0.52
C LEU A 442 18.34 -7.69 0.95
N LEU A 443 19.65 -7.51 1.16
CA LEU A 443 20.53 -8.61 1.54
C LEU A 443 20.08 -9.31 2.83
N PRO A 444 19.73 -8.61 3.94
CA PRO A 444 19.32 -9.29 5.17
C PRO A 444 18.11 -10.21 4.96
N THR A 445 17.13 -9.76 4.17
CA THR A 445 15.92 -10.54 3.86
C THR A 445 16.23 -11.71 2.94
N GLY A 446 17.01 -11.48 1.88
CA GLY A 446 17.43 -12.53 0.93
C GLY A 446 18.27 -13.61 1.60
N THR A 447 19.23 -13.22 2.44
CA THR A 447 20.06 -14.13 3.24
C THR A 447 19.20 -15.01 4.15
N LYS A 448 18.28 -14.42 4.91
CA LYS A 448 17.39 -15.17 5.80
C LYS A 448 16.48 -16.13 5.05
N LEU A 449 15.95 -15.73 3.89
CA LEU A 449 15.12 -16.61 3.07
C LEU A 449 15.93 -17.82 2.58
N ILE A 450 17.10 -17.59 1.99
CA ILE A 450 17.98 -18.66 1.52
C ILE A 450 18.36 -19.59 2.67
N LYS A 451 18.88 -19.03 3.78
CA LYS A 451 19.34 -19.80 4.93
C LYS A 451 18.20 -20.59 5.60
N ASN A 452 17.00 -20.03 5.75
CA ASN A 452 15.95 -20.70 6.52
C ASN A 452 15.08 -21.64 5.69
N LYS A 453 15.04 -21.45 4.37
CA LYS A 453 14.04 -22.11 3.50
C LYS A 453 14.60 -22.87 2.33
N ILE A 454 15.79 -22.52 1.82
CA ILE A 454 16.35 -23.13 0.60
C ILE A 454 17.59 -23.96 0.92
N PHE A 455 18.53 -23.39 1.68
CA PHE A 455 19.77 -24.03 2.11
C PHE A 455 19.94 -23.93 3.64
N PRO A 456 19.19 -24.71 4.43
CA PRO A 456 19.34 -24.74 5.90
C PRO A 456 20.71 -25.21 6.38
N GLN A 457 21.48 -25.90 5.53
CA GLN A 457 22.78 -26.48 5.87
C GLN A 457 23.97 -25.49 5.75
N ILE A 458 23.89 -24.47 4.89
CA ILE A 458 25.02 -23.56 4.63
C ILE A 458 25.13 -22.47 5.71
N GLN A 459 26.28 -21.83 5.86
CA GLN A 459 26.45 -20.71 6.79
C GLN A 459 25.67 -19.46 6.34
N GLU A 460 25.35 -18.56 7.27
CA GLU A 460 24.65 -17.31 6.94
C GLU A 460 25.47 -16.43 5.98
N SER A 461 26.80 -16.45 6.12
CA SER A 461 27.73 -15.79 5.19
C SER A 461 27.66 -16.35 3.77
N GLU A 462 27.53 -17.67 3.62
CA GLU A 462 27.38 -18.34 2.32
C GLU A 462 26.01 -18.04 1.69
N ALA A 463 24.94 -18.03 2.50
CA ALA A 463 23.61 -17.62 2.06
C ALA A 463 23.59 -16.16 1.55
N ALA A 464 24.30 -15.27 2.23
CA ALA A 464 24.45 -13.88 1.80
C ALA A 464 25.22 -13.77 0.48
N VAL A 465 26.29 -14.55 0.31
CA VAL A 465 27.05 -14.63 -0.94
C VAL A 465 26.18 -15.16 -2.08
N LEU A 466 25.38 -16.21 -1.84
CA LEU A 466 24.45 -16.73 -2.85
C LEU A 466 23.44 -15.68 -3.26
N PHE A 467 22.80 -14.97 -2.32
CA PHE A 467 21.85 -13.91 -2.67
C PHE A 467 22.48 -12.81 -3.53
N GLU A 468 23.67 -12.33 -3.14
CA GLU A 468 24.41 -11.33 -3.90
C GLU A 468 24.78 -11.82 -5.31
N LEU A 469 25.12 -13.10 -5.46
CA LEU A 469 25.38 -13.72 -6.77
C LEU A 469 24.12 -13.77 -7.65
N LEU A 470 22.95 -14.07 -7.08
CA LEU A 470 21.70 -14.08 -7.84
C LEU A 470 21.32 -12.68 -8.34
N VAL A 471 21.50 -11.66 -7.49
CA VAL A 471 21.32 -10.26 -7.91
C VAL A 471 22.36 -9.85 -8.96
N PHE A 472 23.62 -10.26 -8.79
CA PHE A 472 24.67 -10.06 -9.79
C PHE A 472 24.28 -10.64 -11.16
N PHE A 473 23.84 -11.91 -11.22
CA PHE A 473 23.46 -12.54 -12.48
C PHE A 473 22.19 -11.92 -13.07
N ALA A 474 21.22 -11.54 -12.24
CA ALA A 474 20.04 -10.81 -12.71
C ALA A 474 20.44 -9.48 -13.37
N ILE A 475 21.25 -8.65 -12.71
CA ILE A 475 21.76 -7.39 -13.27
C ILE A 475 22.56 -7.65 -14.55
N PHE A 476 23.50 -8.60 -14.51
CA PHE A 476 24.39 -8.89 -15.63
C PHE A 476 23.64 -9.37 -16.89
N THR A 477 22.51 -10.06 -16.71
CA THR A 477 21.79 -10.70 -17.82
C THR A 477 20.55 -9.95 -18.31
N HIS A 478 19.95 -9.05 -17.51
CA HIS A 478 18.63 -8.45 -17.82
C HIS A 478 18.54 -7.76 -19.20
N ASP A 479 19.65 -7.23 -19.69
CA ASP A 479 19.70 -6.41 -20.91
C ASP A 479 20.48 -7.03 -22.07
N LEU A 480 20.84 -8.31 -22.01
CA LEU A 480 21.55 -9.00 -23.11
C LEU A 480 20.85 -8.87 -24.47
N GLY A 481 19.51 -8.80 -24.49
CA GLY A 481 18.71 -8.55 -25.69
C GLY A 481 18.98 -7.20 -26.34
N LYS A 482 19.47 -6.19 -25.61
CA LYS A 482 19.88 -4.89 -26.18
C LYS A 482 21.14 -5.02 -27.06
N LEU A 483 21.92 -6.09 -26.92
CA LEU A 483 23.14 -6.34 -27.71
C LEU A 483 22.87 -6.82 -29.15
N GLN A 484 21.60 -6.95 -29.54
CA GLN A 484 21.22 -7.33 -30.89
C GLN A 484 21.52 -6.25 -31.92
N ILE A 485 21.88 -6.67 -33.14
CA ILE A 485 22.11 -5.75 -34.28
C ILE A 485 20.86 -4.88 -34.50
N LYS A 486 19.69 -5.51 -34.63
CA LYS A 486 18.42 -4.82 -34.88
C LYS A 486 18.07 -3.84 -33.75
N TRP A 487 18.32 -4.19 -32.50
CA TRP A 487 18.04 -3.29 -31.37
C TRP A 487 18.96 -2.06 -31.44
N GLN A 488 20.26 -2.27 -31.65
CA GLN A 488 21.26 -1.20 -31.75
C GLN A 488 21.02 -0.29 -32.95
N GLU A 489 20.61 -0.83 -34.10
CA GLU A 489 20.24 -0.02 -35.28
C GLU A 489 19.09 0.94 -34.98
N VAL A 490 18.01 0.44 -34.35
CA VAL A 490 16.83 1.25 -34.02
C VAL A 490 17.18 2.32 -32.99
N MET A 491 17.94 1.97 -31.95
CA MET A 491 18.32 2.91 -30.90
C MET A 491 19.36 3.92 -31.36
N ARG A 492 20.30 3.57 -32.25
CA ARG A 492 21.24 4.54 -32.83
C ARG A 492 20.54 5.57 -33.70
N LYS A 493 19.55 5.14 -34.50
CA LYS A 493 18.70 6.05 -35.28
C LYS A 493 17.91 6.99 -34.37
N TRP A 494 17.34 6.45 -33.29
CA TRP A 494 16.64 7.27 -32.30
C TRP A 494 17.58 8.27 -31.62
N GLN A 495 18.74 7.80 -31.14
CA GLN A 495 19.75 8.65 -30.52
C GLN A 495 20.19 9.79 -31.45
N ALA A 496 20.33 9.52 -32.76
CA ALA A 496 20.66 10.53 -33.75
C ALA A 496 19.63 11.68 -33.82
N ILE A 497 18.35 11.38 -33.62
CA ILE A 497 17.26 12.35 -33.56
C ILE A 497 17.23 13.04 -32.18
N ALA A 498 17.32 12.25 -31.11
CA ALA A 498 17.18 12.74 -29.75
C ALA A 498 18.33 13.68 -29.35
N HIS A 499 19.58 13.33 -29.68
CA HIS A 499 20.74 14.15 -29.31
C HIS A 499 20.74 15.50 -30.04
N SER A 500 20.20 15.58 -31.26
CA SER A 500 20.14 16.85 -31.99
C SER A 500 19.16 17.83 -31.34
N SER A 501 18.14 17.33 -30.67
CA SER A 501 17.16 18.15 -29.93
C SER A 501 17.56 18.44 -28.49
N PHE A 502 18.36 17.56 -27.86
CA PHE A 502 18.65 17.58 -26.42
C PHE A 502 20.10 17.98 -26.03
N GLN A 503 20.96 18.34 -27.01
CA GLN A 503 22.35 18.80 -26.81
C GLN A 503 23.29 17.79 -26.09
N GLY A 504 23.17 16.49 -26.38
CA GLY A 504 24.07 15.44 -25.86
C GLY A 504 25.16 14.99 -26.85
N GLN A 505 26.23 14.33 -26.36
CA GLN A 505 27.22 13.67 -27.23
C GLN A 505 26.84 12.21 -27.50
N ASN A 506 26.90 11.77 -28.76
CA ASN A 506 26.61 10.39 -29.16
C ASN A 506 27.91 9.56 -29.22
N PRO A 507 28.07 8.50 -28.40
CA PRO A 507 29.24 7.62 -28.45
C PRO A 507 29.11 6.70 -29.66
N LYS A 508 29.51 7.21 -30.82
CA LYS A 508 29.34 6.55 -32.12
C LYS A 508 29.90 5.11 -32.15
N GLN A 509 30.85 4.77 -31.29
CA GLN A 509 31.56 3.48 -31.30
C GLN A 509 31.08 2.45 -30.26
N HIS A 510 30.23 2.82 -29.29
CA HIS A 510 29.83 1.92 -28.19
C HIS A 510 28.41 1.38 -28.36
N LEU A 511 28.12 0.23 -27.75
CA LEU A 511 26.76 -0.33 -27.67
C LEU A 511 25.95 0.44 -26.63
N LEU A 512 24.74 0.85 -26.99
CA LEU A 512 23.86 1.65 -26.15
C LEU A 512 23.02 0.78 -25.21
N ALA A 513 22.83 1.22 -23.96
CA ALA A 513 21.82 0.69 -23.03
C ALA A 513 20.57 1.57 -23.01
N HIS A 514 20.81 2.88 -22.96
CA HIS A 514 19.81 3.93 -22.95
C HIS A 514 20.16 4.98 -23.99
N THR A 515 19.15 5.72 -24.40
CA THR A 515 19.24 6.83 -25.34
C THR A 515 18.69 8.08 -24.67
N ASP A 516 19.10 9.25 -25.17
CA ASP A 516 18.56 10.51 -24.70
C ASP A 516 17.04 10.54 -24.89
N TYR A 517 16.33 10.92 -23.83
CA TYR A 517 14.90 11.13 -23.85
C TYR A 517 14.47 12.05 -22.71
N ASN A 518 13.82 13.14 -23.07
CA ASN A 518 13.15 14.09 -22.20
C ASN A 518 11.63 14.02 -22.45
N PRO A 519 10.86 13.40 -21.54
CA PRO A 519 9.41 13.26 -21.71
C PRO A 519 8.65 14.60 -21.71
N GLU A 520 9.28 15.69 -21.26
CA GLU A 520 8.70 17.04 -21.24
C GLU A 520 8.88 17.77 -22.57
N ASP A 521 9.76 17.30 -23.45
CA ASP A 521 9.90 17.82 -24.80
C ASP A 521 8.81 17.22 -25.70
N SER A 522 7.76 18.01 -25.93
CA SER A 522 6.64 17.63 -26.79
C SER A 522 7.05 17.29 -28.23
N GLN A 523 8.08 17.94 -28.78
CA GLN A 523 8.58 17.66 -30.13
C GLN A 523 9.31 16.32 -30.17
N GLN A 524 10.17 16.07 -29.18
CA GLN A 524 10.86 14.78 -29.05
C GLN A 524 9.87 13.63 -28.86
N LYS A 525 8.79 13.83 -28.09
CA LYS A 525 7.74 12.82 -27.90
C LYS A 525 7.00 12.48 -29.20
N ILE A 526 6.72 13.48 -30.05
CA ILE A 526 6.11 13.25 -31.37
C ILE A 526 7.09 12.50 -32.28
N ALA A 527 8.35 12.93 -32.32
CA ALA A 527 9.39 12.29 -33.12
C ALA A 527 9.62 10.83 -32.72
N LEU A 528 9.60 10.51 -31.42
CA LEU A 528 9.71 9.14 -30.92
C LEU A 528 8.57 8.27 -31.43
N LYS A 529 7.33 8.75 -31.30
CA LYS A 529 6.14 8.02 -31.77
C LYS A 529 6.21 7.73 -33.27
N ASP A 530 6.66 8.69 -34.08
CA ASP A 530 6.77 8.50 -35.52
C ASP A 530 7.93 7.58 -35.92
N HIS A 531 9.02 7.58 -35.16
CA HIS A 531 10.12 6.62 -35.32
C HIS A 531 9.69 5.19 -34.95
N GLU A 532 9.02 4.99 -33.82
CA GLU A 532 8.57 3.68 -33.34
C GLU A 532 7.52 3.03 -34.26
N LYS A 533 6.66 3.82 -34.93
CA LYS A 533 5.73 3.33 -35.96
C LYS A 533 6.46 2.64 -37.12
N LYS A 534 7.62 3.17 -37.51
CA LYS A 534 8.40 2.70 -38.68
C LYS A 534 9.46 1.67 -38.30
N HIS A 535 9.94 1.70 -37.05
CA HIS A 535 11.08 0.91 -36.60
C HIS A 535 10.79 0.24 -35.24
N LYS A 536 10.11 -0.91 -35.28
CA LYS A 536 9.83 -1.69 -34.05
C LYS A 536 11.12 -2.34 -33.51
N ARG A 537 11.46 -2.01 -32.27
CA ARG A 537 12.53 -2.68 -31.52
C ARG A 537 12.11 -4.10 -31.09
N PRO A 538 13.04 -5.07 -31.03
CA PRO A 538 12.79 -6.40 -30.46
C PRO A 538 12.38 -6.37 -28.98
N ASN A 539 11.73 -7.43 -28.50
CA ASN A 539 11.39 -7.56 -27.07
C ASN A 539 12.64 -8.02 -26.29
N HIS A 540 13.47 -7.05 -25.93
CA HIS A 540 14.76 -7.33 -25.32
C HIS A 540 14.67 -8.09 -23.99
N ALA A 541 13.65 -7.92 -23.16
CA ALA A 541 13.60 -8.60 -21.85
C ALA A 541 13.50 -10.13 -21.97
N VAL A 542 12.55 -10.61 -22.77
CA VAL A 542 12.37 -12.06 -22.97
C VAL A 542 13.56 -12.64 -23.74
N GLU A 543 14.07 -11.91 -24.73
CA GLU A 543 15.27 -12.30 -25.49
C GLU A 543 16.51 -12.35 -24.60
N SER A 544 16.66 -11.41 -23.65
CA SER A 544 17.71 -11.44 -22.61
C SER A 544 17.64 -12.71 -21.78
N ALA A 545 16.45 -13.09 -21.30
CA ALA A 545 16.28 -14.32 -20.53
C ALA A 545 16.63 -15.56 -21.36
N PHE A 546 16.25 -15.61 -22.63
CA PHE A 546 16.63 -16.72 -23.51
C PHE A 546 18.15 -16.84 -23.71
N LEU A 547 18.84 -15.71 -23.88
CA LEU A 547 20.30 -15.63 -24.00
C LEU A 547 21.02 -15.94 -22.68
N ALA A 548 20.45 -15.53 -21.55
CA ALA A 548 21.01 -15.72 -20.21
C ALA A 548 21.25 -17.20 -19.90
N ARG A 549 20.45 -18.11 -20.47
CA ARG A 549 20.60 -19.56 -20.30
C ARG A 549 22.03 -20.05 -20.51
N ASP A 550 22.69 -19.62 -21.59
CA ASP A 550 24.08 -20.00 -21.90
C ASP A 550 25.04 -19.56 -20.78
N ILE A 551 24.90 -18.33 -20.30
CA ILE A 551 25.75 -17.76 -19.24
C ILE A 551 25.49 -18.47 -17.91
N LEU A 552 24.23 -18.67 -17.54
CA LEU A 552 23.88 -19.32 -16.28
C LEU A 552 24.33 -20.79 -16.26
N THR A 553 24.17 -21.52 -17.38
CA THR A 553 24.65 -22.91 -17.48
C THR A 553 26.18 -23.01 -17.37
N GLN A 554 26.92 -22.02 -17.87
CA GLN A 554 28.39 -22.02 -17.81
C GLN A 554 28.95 -21.52 -16.47
N SER A 555 28.31 -20.52 -15.86
CA SER A 555 28.87 -19.78 -14.73
C SER A 555 28.13 -20.02 -13.40
N LEU A 556 26.79 -20.09 -13.41
CA LEU A 556 25.99 -20.26 -12.19
C LEU A 556 25.81 -21.73 -11.81
N VAL A 557 25.46 -22.59 -12.77
CA VAL A 557 25.17 -24.01 -12.51
C VAL A 557 26.36 -24.76 -11.89
N PRO A 558 27.61 -24.63 -12.39
CA PRO A 558 28.76 -25.27 -11.75
C PRO A 558 29.01 -24.74 -10.35
N LEU A 559 28.78 -23.45 -10.10
CA LEU A 559 28.94 -22.86 -8.78
C LEU A 559 27.92 -23.42 -7.79
N LEU A 560 26.65 -23.50 -8.18
CA LEU A 560 25.60 -24.08 -7.34
C LEU A 560 25.91 -25.55 -7.00
N ARG A 561 26.35 -26.32 -7.98
CA ARG A 561 26.67 -27.74 -7.81
C ARG A 561 27.92 -27.97 -6.96
N ASP A 562 29.02 -27.30 -7.31
CA ASP A 562 30.35 -27.66 -6.82
C ASP A 562 30.73 -26.88 -5.55
N TYR A 563 30.16 -25.68 -5.34
CA TYR A 563 30.45 -24.82 -4.18
C TYR A 563 29.33 -24.81 -3.14
N PHE A 564 28.06 -24.77 -3.57
CA PHE A 564 26.91 -24.79 -2.66
C PHE A 564 26.29 -26.18 -2.47
N GLU A 565 26.85 -27.21 -3.11
CA GLU A 565 26.39 -28.60 -3.05
C GLU A 565 24.88 -28.75 -3.34
N ALA A 566 24.35 -27.90 -4.23
CA ALA A 566 22.93 -27.89 -4.57
C ALA A 566 22.55 -29.11 -5.42
N ASP A 567 21.39 -29.69 -5.12
CA ASP A 567 20.81 -30.77 -5.92
C ASP A 567 20.25 -30.25 -7.27
N ASN A 568 19.83 -31.17 -8.14
CA ASN A 568 19.34 -30.81 -9.47
C ASN A 568 18.06 -29.97 -9.44
N GLU A 569 17.19 -30.17 -8.46
CA GLU A 569 15.93 -29.44 -8.33
C GLU A 569 16.19 -28.01 -7.84
N GLN A 570 17.02 -27.86 -6.80
CA GLN A 570 17.50 -26.57 -6.30
C GLN A 570 18.19 -25.78 -7.42
N ILE A 571 19.09 -26.42 -8.18
CA ILE A 571 19.77 -25.81 -9.32
C ILE A 571 18.74 -25.32 -10.35
N GLN A 572 17.77 -26.16 -10.72
CA GLN A 572 16.75 -25.81 -11.71
C GLN A 572 15.88 -24.62 -11.24
N ASN A 573 15.44 -24.63 -9.98
CA ASN A 573 14.59 -23.58 -9.44
C ASN A 573 15.34 -22.24 -9.30
N ILE A 574 16.59 -22.25 -8.84
CA ILE A 574 17.45 -21.06 -8.76
C ILE A 574 17.80 -20.52 -10.14
N TRP A 575 17.99 -21.41 -11.12
CA TRP A 575 18.17 -21.00 -12.51
C TRP A 575 16.94 -20.26 -13.04
N TRP A 576 15.73 -20.74 -12.74
CA TRP A 576 14.48 -20.06 -13.08
C TRP A 576 14.28 -18.74 -12.36
N VAL A 577 14.70 -18.62 -11.10
CA VAL A 577 14.67 -17.35 -10.35
C VAL A 577 15.35 -16.23 -11.13
N VAL A 578 16.55 -16.47 -11.65
CA VAL A 578 17.30 -15.47 -12.43
C VAL A 578 16.65 -15.24 -13.79
N LEU A 579 16.25 -16.30 -14.51
CA LEU A 579 15.61 -16.15 -15.81
C LEU A 579 14.30 -15.38 -15.76
N MET A 580 13.46 -15.63 -14.76
CA MET A 580 12.22 -14.90 -14.55
C MET A 580 12.49 -13.45 -14.20
N ALA A 581 13.47 -13.17 -13.32
CA ALA A 581 13.87 -11.80 -13.01
C ALA A 581 14.32 -11.05 -14.27
N THR A 582 15.15 -11.69 -15.10
CA THR A 582 15.63 -11.17 -16.39
C THR A 582 14.49 -11.00 -17.40
N GLY A 583 13.55 -11.93 -17.51
CA GLY A 583 12.48 -11.89 -18.51
C GLY A 583 11.30 -10.98 -18.15
N ARG A 584 11.08 -10.73 -16.85
CA ARG A 584 9.91 -10.01 -16.31
C ARG A 584 10.24 -8.64 -15.69
N HIS A 585 11.45 -8.11 -15.88
CA HIS A 585 11.85 -6.83 -15.26
C HIS A 585 11.06 -5.59 -15.77
N HIS A 586 10.59 -5.60 -17.03
CA HIS A 586 9.71 -4.54 -17.57
C HIS A 586 8.23 -4.78 -17.30
N SER A 587 7.78 -6.03 -17.33
CA SER A 587 6.40 -6.44 -17.10
C SER A 587 6.35 -7.74 -16.32
N ALA A 588 5.59 -7.74 -15.23
CA ALA A 588 5.41 -8.92 -14.38
C ALA A 588 4.71 -10.09 -15.09
N TRP A 589 4.00 -9.81 -16.20
CA TRP A 589 3.18 -10.77 -16.94
C TRP A 589 3.82 -11.25 -18.26
N SER A 590 5.11 -11.01 -18.45
CA SER A 590 5.82 -11.56 -19.61
C SER A 590 5.91 -13.09 -19.49
N ASN A 591 5.20 -13.82 -20.36
CA ASN A 591 5.14 -15.30 -20.34
C ASN A 591 6.18 -15.97 -21.24
N GLY A 592 6.96 -15.19 -21.98
CA GLY A 592 7.93 -15.72 -22.94
C GLY A 592 7.39 -15.69 -24.37
N TRP A 593 7.56 -16.77 -25.12
CA TRP A 593 7.03 -16.90 -26.47
C TRP A 593 6.54 -18.31 -26.78
N GLU A 594 5.46 -18.38 -27.56
CA GLU A 594 4.84 -19.63 -27.99
C GLU A 594 5.42 -20.11 -29.33
N GLN A 595 5.07 -21.34 -29.73
CA GLN A 595 5.60 -21.92 -30.98
C GLN A 595 5.24 -21.10 -32.22
N SER A 596 4.09 -20.41 -32.22
CA SER A 596 3.68 -19.48 -33.28
C SER A 596 4.58 -18.24 -33.41
N ASP A 597 5.23 -17.82 -32.33
CA ASP A 597 6.08 -16.62 -32.31
C ASP A 597 7.50 -16.92 -32.80
N THR A 598 7.93 -18.18 -32.72
CA THR A 598 9.26 -18.62 -33.19
C THR A 598 9.47 -18.27 -34.68
N VAL A 599 8.41 -18.30 -35.49
CA VAL A 599 8.43 -17.94 -36.92
C VAL A 599 8.67 -16.44 -37.14
N LYS A 600 8.26 -15.59 -36.20
CA LYS A 600 8.47 -14.12 -36.28
C LYS A 600 9.86 -13.74 -35.78
N ILE A 601 10.32 -14.37 -34.70
CA ILE A 601 11.64 -14.08 -34.11
C ILE A 601 12.75 -14.67 -34.98
N LYS A 602 12.61 -15.93 -35.41
CA LYS A 602 13.55 -16.74 -36.20
C LYS A 602 14.93 -16.91 -35.54
N ASN A 603 15.71 -15.84 -35.48
CA ASN A 603 17.07 -15.82 -34.95
C ASN A 603 17.31 -14.54 -34.16
N ILE A 604 17.95 -14.68 -33.00
CA ILE A 604 18.54 -13.56 -32.26
C ILE A 604 19.98 -13.39 -32.74
N GLN A 605 20.27 -12.28 -33.42
CA GLN A 605 21.59 -11.97 -33.98
C GLN A 605 22.27 -10.86 -33.18
N LEU A 606 23.41 -11.20 -32.57
CA LEU A 606 24.19 -10.31 -31.72
C LEU A 606 25.11 -9.42 -32.56
N HIS A 607 25.34 -8.21 -32.07
CA HIS A 607 26.33 -7.29 -32.65
C HIS A 607 27.75 -7.86 -32.50
N PRO A 608 28.67 -7.65 -33.46
CA PRO A 608 30.05 -8.16 -33.37
C PRO A 608 30.78 -7.79 -32.06
N GLU A 609 30.59 -6.55 -31.59
CA GLU A 609 31.13 -6.07 -30.30
C GLU A 609 30.43 -6.62 -29.05
N ALA A 610 29.36 -7.43 -29.17
CA ALA A 610 28.61 -7.93 -28.02
C ALA A 610 29.47 -8.78 -27.08
N GLN A 611 30.33 -9.66 -27.63
CA GLN A 611 31.23 -10.49 -26.82
C GLN A 611 32.23 -9.63 -26.03
N ARG A 612 32.76 -8.57 -26.66
CA ARG A 612 33.64 -7.61 -25.99
C ARG A 612 32.93 -6.88 -24.86
N ALA A 613 31.70 -6.41 -25.09
CA ALA A 613 30.90 -5.73 -24.08
C ALA A 613 30.56 -6.65 -22.89
N ILE A 614 30.22 -7.92 -23.14
CA ILE A 614 29.97 -8.93 -22.10
C ILE A 614 31.23 -9.17 -21.28
N ALA A 615 32.37 -9.39 -21.92
CA ALA A 615 33.64 -9.62 -21.23
C ALA A 615 34.08 -8.42 -20.37
N GLN A 616 33.95 -7.20 -20.91
CA GLN A 616 34.25 -5.97 -20.16
C GLN A 616 33.32 -5.78 -18.96
N SER A 617 32.01 -6.02 -19.14
CA SER A 617 31.03 -5.93 -18.05
C SER A 617 31.34 -6.96 -16.96
N TRP A 618 31.67 -8.20 -17.35
CA TRP A 618 32.02 -9.28 -16.44
C TRP A 618 33.25 -8.93 -15.61
N GLN A 619 34.32 -8.48 -16.27
CA GLN A 619 35.55 -8.08 -15.59
C GLN A 619 35.34 -6.89 -14.65
N SER A 620 34.50 -5.92 -15.01
CA SER A 620 34.22 -4.75 -14.17
C SER A 620 33.44 -5.12 -12.91
N MET A 621 32.42 -5.96 -13.05
CA MET A 621 31.53 -6.30 -11.94
C MET A 621 32.12 -7.37 -11.00
N THR A 622 32.83 -8.37 -11.51
CA THR A 622 33.36 -9.49 -10.70
C THR A 622 34.53 -9.12 -9.79
N ARG A 623 35.27 -8.03 -10.07
CA ARG A 623 36.36 -7.50 -9.21
C ARG A 623 35.92 -7.21 -7.76
N PHE A 624 34.63 -7.13 -7.53
CA PHE A 624 34.04 -6.80 -6.24
C PHE A 624 33.37 -7.98 -5.55
N LEU A 625 33.34 -9.15 -6.20
CA LEU A 625 32.95 -10.40 -5.58
C LEU A 625 34.16 -11.03 -4.88
N PRO A 626 33.96 -11.88 -3.86
CA PRO A 626 35.04 -12.60 -3.21
C PRO A 626 35.96 -13.31 -4.22
N PRO A 627 37.29 -13.08 -4.17
CA PRO A 627 38.23 -13.68 -5.13
C PRO A 627 38.34 -15.20 -5.00
N THR A 628 37.85 -15.76 -3.89
CA THR A 628 37.81 -17.20 -3.62
C THR A 628 36.66 -17.92 -4.33
N LEU A 629 35.70 -17.21 -4.93
CA LEU A 629 34.60 -17.83 -5.65
C LEU A 629 35.05 -18.38 -7.01
N PRO A 630 34.80 -19.68 -7.30
CA PRO A 630 35.20 -20.30 -8.57
C PRO A 630 34.26 -19.91 -9.72
N LEU A 631 34.29 -18.64 -10.12
CA LEU A 631 33.45 -18.10 -11.20
C LEU A 631 34.09 -18.30 -12.57
N LYS A 632 33.43 -19.10 -13.43
CA LYS A 632 33.77 -19.20 -14.86
C LYS A 632 33.33 -17.94 -15.59
N SER A 633 34.18 -17.40 -16.46
CA SER A 633 33.90 -16.18 -17.23
C SER A 633 32.63 -16.32 -18.06
N ALA A 634 31.73 -15.33 -17.99
CA ALA A 634 30.51 -15.34 -18.78
C ALA A 634 30.82 -15.16 -20.27
N ASN A 635 30.21 -16.01 -21.09
CA ASN A 635 30.31 -15.93 -22.54
C ASN A 635 29.02 -16.42 -23.21
N LEU A 636 28.67 -15.79 -24.33
CA LEU A 636 27.66 -16.28 -25.26
C LEU A 636 28.35 -17.11 -26.34
N SER A 637 27.99 -18.40 -26.39
CA SER A 637 28.64 -19.41 -27.23
C SER A 637 28.50 -19.15 -28.74
N LYS A 638 27.56 -18.30 -29.17
CA LYS A 638 27.22 -18.05 -30.58
C LYS A 638 27.01 -16.56 -30.83
N THR A 639 27.18 -16.13 -32.08
CA THR A 639 26.76 -14.80 -32.54
C THR A 639 25.33 -14.80 -33.10
N MET A 640 24.80 -15.98 -33.42
CA MET A 640 23.45 -16.21 -33.91
C MET A 640 22.79 -17.33 -33.12
N TYR A 641 21.63 -17.02 -32.53
CA TYR A 641 20.85 -17.93 -31.70
C TYR A 641 19.52 -18.26 -32.38
N PRO A 642 19.34 -19.50 -32.88
CA PRO A 642 18.09 -19.87 -33.51
C PRO A 642 17.00 -20.09 -32.47
N VAL A 643 15.85 -19.47 -32.67
CA VAL A 643 14.67 -19.59 -31.80
C VAL A 643 13.76 -20.66 -32.40
N LYS A 644 13.92 -21.90 -31.94
CA LYS A 644 13.25 -23.09 -32.50
C LYS A 644 12.16 -23.68 -31.61
N SER A 645 12.09 -23.27 -30.35
CA SER A 645 11.21 -23.87 -29.35
C SER A 645 10.48 -22.79 -28.55
N LYS A 646 9.36 -23.20 -27.94
CA LYS A 646 8.69 -22.44 -26.88
C LYS A 646 9.70 -22.05 -25.80
N PHE A 647 9.52 -20.87 -25.22
CA PHE A 647 10.24 -20.43 -24.04
C PHE A 647 9.22 -19.87 -23.06
N ASP A 648 9.07 -20.53 -21.91
CA ASP A 648 8.03 -20.23 -20.93
C ASP A 648 8.65 -19.63 -19.67
N LEU A 649 8.21 -18.43 -19.29
CA LEU A 649 8.64 -17.74 -18.07
C LEU A 649 7.65 -17.92 -16.92
N SER A 650 6.59 -18.70 -17.11
CA SER A 650 5.55 -19.00 -16.10
C SER A 650 5.97 -20.23 -15.30
N GLN A 651 7.15 -20.15 -14.68
CA GLN A 651 7.72 -21.21 -13.85
C GLN A 651 7.60 -20.81 -12.38
N LEU A 652 7.91 -21.73 -11.46
CA LEU A 652 7.81 -21.52 -10.01
C LEU A 652 6.37 -21.19 -9.53
N ASN A 653 5.36 -21.81 -10.18
CA ASN A 653 3.94 -21.60 -9.90
C ASN A 653 3.29 -22.76 -9.13
N SER A 654 4.08 -23.70 -8.60
CA SER A 654 3.59 -24.81 -7.78
C SER A 654 3.80 -24.54 -6.29
N ALA A 655 3.03 -25.22 -5.43
CA ALA A 655 3.21 -25.17 -3.98
C ALA A 655 4.65 -25.52 -3.56
N ASP A 656 5.26 -26.52 -4.21
CA ASP A 656 6.63 -26.98 -3.92
C ASP A 656 7.74 -25.98 -4.33
N THR A 657 7.39 -24.95 -5.11
CA THR A 657 8.35 -23.94 -5.60
C THR A 657 8.13 -22.55 -5.01
N PHE A 658 7.26 -22.44 -4.01
CA PHE A 658 6.83 -21.16 -3.44
C PHE A 658 7.97 -20.35 -2.81
N GLU A 659 8.91 -20.99 -2.13
CA GLU A 659 10.12 -20.37 -1.57
C GLU A 659 10.99 -19.73 -2.66
N TYR A 660 11.12 -20.39 -3.80
CA TYR A 660 11.89 -19.89 -4.95
C TYR A 660 11.16 -18.74 -5.64
N PHE A 661 9.83 -18.78 -5.67
CA PHE A 661 9.04 -17.65 -6.14
C PHE A 661 9.26 -16.41 -5.25
N HIS A 662 9.29 -16.54 -3.92
CA HIS A 662 9.67 -15.45 -3.02
C HIS A 662 11.09 -14.95 -3.27
N LEU A 663 12.03 -15.86 -3.52
CA LEU A 663 13.39 -15.50 -3.87
C LEU A 663 13.44 -14.70 -5.18
N TYR A 664 12.69 -15.11 -6.20
CA TYR A 664 12.49 -14.36 -7.43
C TYR A 664 11.96 -12.95 -7.17
N LEU A 665 10.94 -12.78 -6.32
CA LEU A 665 10.40 -11.46 -5.99
C LEU A 665 11.46 -10.53 -5.39
N LEU A 666 12.34 -11.04 -4.53
CA LEU A 666 13.45 -10.27 -3.96
C LEU A 666 14.50 -9.93 -5.01
N VAL A 667 14.88 -10.89 -5.86
CA VAL A 667 15.90 -10.69 -6.92
C VAL A 667 15.41 -9.70 -7.98
N VAL A 668 14.17 -9.83 -8.46
CA VAL A 668 13.59 -8.88 -9.44
C VAL A 668 13.38 -7.50 -8.81
N ARG A 669 13.06 -7.42 -7.51
CA ARG A 669 12.99 -6.14 -6.80
C ARG A 669 14.36 -5.47 -6.73
N ALA A 670 15.41 -6.21 -6.41
CA ALA A 670 16.78 -5.71 -6.41
C ALA A 670 17.19 -5.21 -7.79
N LEU A 671 16.93 -6.00 -8.84
CA LEU A 671 17.17 -5.65 -10.23
C LEU A 671 16.49 -4.33 -10.61
N ARG A 672 15.17 -4.21 -10.39
CA ARG A 672 14.39 -3.02 -10.76
C ARG A 672 14.80 -1.79 -9.96
N LEU A 673 15.13 -1.93 -8.67
CA LEU A 673 15.66 -0.83 -7.87
C LEU A 673 17.02 -0.36 -8.39
N CYS A 674 17.92 -1.28 -8.73
CA CYS A 674 19.22 -0.90 -9.28
C CYS A 674 19.08 -0.23 -10.65
N ASP A 675 18.21 -0.74 -11.53
CA ASP A 675 17.95 -0.16 -12.85
C ASP A 675 17.41 1.28 -12.71
N GLN A 676 16.32 1.45 -11.96
CA GLN A 676 15.69 2.74 -11.71
C GLN A 676 16.65 3.77 -11.08
N ARG A 677 17.44 3.35 -10.09
CA ARG A 677 18.40 4.22 -9.38
C ARG A 677 19.62 4.53 -10.22
N SER A 678 20.04 3.63 -11.12
CA SER A 678 21.25 3.82 -11.93
C SER A 678 21.18 5.03 -12.85
N VAL A 679 19.98 5.35 -13.36
CA VAL A 679 19.72 6.54 -14.17
C VAL A 679 20.08 7.82 -13.41
N GLN A 680 19.96 7.82 -12.08
CA GLN A 680 20.25 8.98 -11.23
C GLN A 680 21.74 9.19 -10.95
N LEU A 681 22.59 8.18 -11.18
CA LEU A 681 24.05 8.30 -11.07
C LEU A 681 24.65 9.07 -12.24
N ASN A 682 24.01 9.00 -13.41
CA ASN A 682 24.50 9.64 -14.63
C ASN A 682 24.29 11.16 -14.64
N PHE A 683 23.48 11.73 -13.74
CA PHE A 683 23.23 13.19 -13.64
C PHE A 683 24.44 14.03 -13.18
N HIS A 684 25.55 13.39 -12.82
CA HIS A 684 26.74 14.06 -12.27
C HIS A 684 28.00 13.96 -13.16
N VAL A 685 27.87 13.61 -14.44
CA VAL A 685 28.98 13.63 -15.40
C VAL A 685 28.77 14.70 -16.46
#